data_AF-A0A7K5WEM9-F1
#
_entry.id   AF-A0A7K5WEM9-F1
#
_cell.length_a   1.000
_cell.length_b   1.000
_cell.length_c   1.000
_cell.angle_alpha   90.00
_cell.angle_beta   90.00
_cell.angle_gamma   90.00
#
_symmetry.space_group_name_H-M   'P 1'
#
loop_
_entity.id
_entity.type
_entity.pdbx_description
1 polymer ?
#
loop_
_entity_poly.entity_id
_entity_poly.type
_entity_poly.pdbx_seq_one_letter_code
_entity_poly.pdbx_strand_id
1 'polypeptide(L)'
;CSPGSSSSGEAQLQVEVPDSITTWITEAVAVSEEQGLGIAGQTELKTFKPFFIDFTLPYRVIRGEQTKIPLTVYNYLALCVEVHVKISVPKGIKFVGHPGKHHLSRRKCVSPGEAKPTSIVLSFSELGLSNITAKAFAYGGTNCCQEGMQTLKNGKHSEDSYLDKRTPVGVDYVRSSVIIEPEGLSREYTYSVFFCPNEKIHISTPNKYEYQYMQKPAQMSHFDIAVKAHNDAHLALSSGPHDMAEMTEIVIGGQQNTKTWISISKMGEPVASRDTPGILSWDEFRSFWISWKNGVIQVGHGTRVLNESIIVEWTVPKQLEVKYIGFSTGWGSMGEFKIWRKEETDENHNEAFTLGVPHNIIPGSERATASIIGDVMGPTLNNLDKLLRLPFGCGEQNMIHFAPNVFVLKYLQKTKQLSHEVEAEATDYLVQGYQRQLTYKRQDGSYSAFGERDSSGSMWLTAFVLKSFAQSRGFIFIDPKELTAAKDWIIQHQKEDGSFPAMGRILNKDIQGGIHGKISLTAYVVASLLETGVTSEEERTAVDKAKHFLESNLYSAEDPYTTALSAYALTLLHSPAAAATLRRMNSMAITQDGFTHWSLTGTLVTDEDTFMGFNDGLSQSVVSAEVEMTSYALLTYTLLGDVASALPVVKWLSQQRNALGGFSSTQDTCVALQALAEYAILSYVGGVNLTISLASTNLDYQETFELNKMNKKVLQTAVIPSIPTGLFVSAKGEGCCLMQIDVTYNVPDPIAKPAFQLLVNLKEPKSEQHLQAPAPLGSGSAGQHRDRDLLRDRDLHRDRDLLRDRALGDDEDPASDQDHREYKVILETCTRWLHSGSSNMAVLEVPLFSGFRADIESLEQLLMNKQIGLKRYEVDGRKVLFYFDEIPSQCMTCVKFQAFREHIVGKTAPVPIKVYDYYEPAFEATRFYNVSENSPLARELCDGPTCNEVE
;
A
#
# COMPACT_ATOMS: atom_id res chain seq x y z
N CYS A 1 34.04 -5.11 -8.32
CA CYS A 1 35.48 -4.87 -8.58
C CYS A 1 36.17 -4.60 -7.26
N SER A 2 36.90 -5.57 -6.70
CA SER A 2 37.63 -5.38 -5.44
C SER A 2 38.89 -4.54 -5.68
N PRO A 3 39.19 -3.54 -4.83
CA PRO A 3 40.42 -2.78 -4.91
C PRO A 3 41.53 -3.57 -4.22
N GLY A 4 42.44 -4.17 -4.98
CA GLY A 4 43.59 -4.86 -4.39
C GLY A 4 44.37 -5.83 -5.25
N SER A 5 44.31 -5.76 -6.59
CA SER A 5 45.21 -6.61 -7.38
C SER A 5 46.64 -6.10 -7.26
N SER A 6 47.47 -6.86 -6.57
CA SER A 6 48.91 -6.74 -6.70
C SER A 6 49.33 -7.09 -8.15
N SER A 7 50.49 -6.63 -8.59
CA SER A 7 51.01 -6.85 -9.96
C SER A 7 51.26 -8.32 -10.33
N SER A 8 50.92 -9.28 -9.46
CA SER A 8 51.02 -10.73 -9.68
C SER A 8 49.69 -11.40 -10.09
N GLY A 9 48.56 -10.66 -10.10
CA GLY A 9 47.24 -11.24 -10.41
C GLY A 9 46.59 -12.00 -9.24
N GLU A 10 47.18 -11.95 -8.04
CA GLU A 10 46.62 -12.52 -6.83
C GLU A 10 45.77 -11.50 -6.05
N ALA A 11 44.60 -11.93 -5.61
CA ALA A 11 43.72 -11.18 -4.72
C ALA A 11 43.31 -12.07 -3.54
N GLN A 12 43.42 -11.54 -2.32
CA GLN A 12 43.03 -12.23 -1.10
C GLN A 12 41.89 -11.47 -0.43
N LEU A 13 40.79 -12.17 -0.14
CA LEU A 13 39.65 -11.62 0.59
C LEU A 13 39.53 -12.34 1.93
N GLN A 14 39.53 -11.58 3.02
CA GLN A 14 39.21 -12.10 4.34
C GLN A 14 37.73 -11.83 4.63
N VAL A 15 36.98 -12.89 4.91
CA VAL A 15 35.56 -12.84 5.25
C VAL A 15 35.34 -13.69 6.50
N GLU A 16 34.53 -13.19 7.42
CA GLU A 16 34.11 -13.94 8.60
C GLU A 16 32.94 -14.86 8.21
N VAL A 17 33.02 -16.14 8.56
CA VAL A 17 32.03 -17.13 8.13
C VAL A 17 30.77 -16.98 9.00
N PRO A 18 29.55 -17.05 8.43
CA PRO A 18 28.33 -16.91 9.22
C PRO A 18 28.20 -17.97 10.31
N ASP A 19 27.52 -17.63 11.40
CA ASP A 19 27.29 -18.50 12.58
C ASP A 19 26.43 -19.75 12.31
N SER A 20 26.04 -20.00 11.06
CA SER A 20 25.23 -21.16 10.66
C SER A 20 26.10 -22.43 10.58
N ILE A 21 25.60 -23.54 11.14
CA ILE A 21 26.23 -24.85 11.08
C ILE A 21 25.80 -25.54 9.77
N THR A 22 26.60 -25.39 8.72
CA THR A 22 26.29 -25.89 7.38
C THR A 22 27.57 -26.16 6.57
N THR A 23 27.42 -26.74 5.38
CA THR A 23 28.51 -26.82 4.39
C THR A 23 28.29 -25.73 3.35
N TRP A 24 29.21 -24.77 3.29
CA TRP A 24 29.22 -23.73 2.27
C TRP A 24 29.90 -24.25 1.02
N ILE A 25 29.20 -24.24 -0.10
CA ILE A 25 29.75 -24.59 -1.40
C ILE A 25 30.11 -23.29 -2.11
N THR A 26 31.39 -23.07 -2.36
CA THR A 26 31.87 -21.87 -3.06
C THR A 26 32.06 -22.16 -4.53
N GLU A 27 31.43 -21.32 -5.36
CA GLU A 27 31.63 -21.28 -6.80
C GLU A 27 32.32 -19.96 -7.16
N ALA A 28 33.33 -20.02 -8.03
CA ALA A 28 34.01 -18.84 -8.51
C ALA A 28 34.07 -18.87 -10.04
N VAL A 29 33.76 -17.73 -10.65
CA VAL A 29 33.81 -17.52 -12.09
C VAL A 29 34.74 -16.34 -12.35
N ALA A 30 35.68 -16.54 -13.26
CA ALA A 30 36.65 -15.53 -13.68
C ALA A 30 36.45 -15.20 -15.16
N VAL A 31 36.60 -13.93 -15.51
CA VAL A 31 36.58 -13.46 -16.91
C VAL A 31 37.86 -12.66 -17.13
N SER A 32 38.65 -13.05 -18.13
CA SER A 32 39.86 -12.35 -18.55
C SER A 32 39.75 -11.96 -20.02
N GLU A 33 40.29 -10.79 -20.39
CA GLU A 33 40.33 -10.35 -21.79
C GLU A 33 41.19 -11.27 -22.67
N GLU A 34 42.22 -11.90 -22.10
CA GLU A 34 43.14 -12.79 -22.85
C GLU A 34 42.66 -14.24 -22.92
N GLN A 35 42.03 -14.76 -21.86
CA GLN A 35 41.65 -16.18 -21.75
C GLN A 35 40.14 -16.44 -21.74
N GLY A 36 39.30 -15.41 -21.75
CA GLY A 36 37.85 -15.54 -21.75
C GLY A 36 37.29 -15.95 -20.38
N LEU A 37 36.17 -16.68 -20.41
CA LEU A 37 35.45 -17.17 -19.23
C LEU A 37 36.07 -18.45 -18.68
N GLY A 38 36.38 -18.49 -17.39
CA GLY A 38 36.80 -19.67 -16.64
C GLY A 38 35.93 -19.89 -15.41
N ILE A 39 35.62 -21.14 -15.10
CA ILE A 39 34.88 -21.55 -13.90
C ILE A 39 35.84 -22.33 -13.02
N ALA A 40 35.98 -21.92 -11.77
CA ALA A 40 36.78 -22.63 -10.78
C ALA A 40 36.03 -23.88 -10.28
N GLY A 41 36.77 -24.90 -9.85
CA GLY A 41 36.18 -26.07 -9.21
C GLY A 41 35.45 -25.69 -7.91
N GLN A 42 34.32 -26.33 -7.66
CA GLN A 42 33.60 -26.19 -6.39
C GLN A 42 34.50 -26.57 -5.22
N THR A 43 34.53 -25.72 -4.20
CA THR A 43 35.21 -25.99 -2.93
C THR A 43 34.20 -25.96 -1.81
N GLU A 44 34.33 -26.89 -0.87
CA GLU A 44 33.43 -27.01 0.27
C GLU A 44 34.11 -26.49 1.54
N LEU A 45 33.42 -25.62 2.27
CA LEU A 45 33.82 -25.15 3.58
C LEU A 45 32.76 -25.56 4.60
N LYS A 46 33.09 -26.54 5.45
CA LYS A 46 32.19 -27.00 6.51
C LYS A 46 32.36 -26.13 7.77
N THR A 47 31.31 -25.43 8.16
CA THR A 47 31.22 -24.78 9.47
C THR A 47 30.57 -25.73 10.47
N PHE A 48 31.22 -25.95 11.60
CA PHE A 48 30.69 -26.84 12.62
C PHE A 48 31.08 -26.38 14.01
N LYS A 49 30.07 -26.30 14.89
CA LYS A 49 30.26 -26.05 16.31
C LYS A 49 30.07 -27.37 17.06
N PRO A 50 31.06 -27.83 17.85
CA PRO A 50 30.99 -29.14 18.52
C PRO A 50 30.00 -29.18 19.69
N PHE A 51 29.55 -28.03 20.18
CA PHE A 51 28.52 -27.92 21.22
C PHE A 51 27.63 -26.72 20.89
N PHE A 52 26.31 -26.96 20.76
CA PHE A 52 25.35 -25.92 20.44
C PHE A 52 23.95 -26.25 20.97
N ILE A 53 23.10 -25.23 21.02
CA ILE A 53 21.68 -25.37 21.33
C ILE A 53 20.83 -24.94 20.13
N ASP A 54 19.78 -25.71 19.86
CA ASP A 54 18.73 -25.30 18.94
C ASP A 54 17.54 -24.75 19.74
N PHE A 55 17.17 -23.50 19.46
CA PHE A 55 16.09 -22.78 20.13
C PHE A 55 15.28 -21.99 19.10
N THR A 56 14.30 -22.67 18.50
CA THR A 56 13.51 -22.12 17.39
C THR A 56 12.12 -21.68 17.87
N LEU A 57 11.82 -20.39 17.70
CA LEU A 57 10.53 -19.77 18.02
C LEU A 57 9.63 -19.72 16.78
N PRO A 58 8.30 -19.76 16.94
CA PRO A 58 7.41 -19.37 15.87
C PRO A 58 7.64 -17.90 15.49
N TYR A 59 7.53 -17.58 14.20
CA TYR A 59 7.73 -16.22 13.70
C TYR A 59 6.71 -15.20 14.25
N ARG A 60 5.44 -15.62 14.35
CA ARG A 60 4.29 -14.80 14.81
C ARG A 60 3.42 -15.60 15.77
N VAL A 61 2.96 -14.95 16.84
CA VAL A 61 2.02 -15.47 17.84
C VAL A 61 0.97 -14.42 18.17
N ILE A 62 -0.24 -14.84 18.54
CA ILE A 62 -1.30 -13.92 18.95
C ILE A 62 -1.22 -13.73 20.48
N ARG A 63 -1.50 -12.52 20.94
CA ARG A 63 -1.52 -12.20 22.37
C ARG A 63 -2.45 -13.15 23.14
N GLY A 64 -1.97 -13.64 24.28
CA GLY A 64 -2.69 -14.58 25.15
C GLY A 64 -2.43 -16.05 24.84
N GLU A 65 -1.85 -16.39 23.68
CA GLU A 65 -1.48 -17.76 23.33
C GLU A 65 -0.30 -18.26 24.18
N GLN A 66 -0.24 -19.58 24.35
CA GLN A 66 0.88 -20.29 24.96
C GLN A 66 1.63 -21.09 23.88
N THR A 67 2.95 -21.08 23.89
CA THR A 67 3.75 -21.86 22.94
C THR A 67 4.73 -22.76 23.67
N LYS A 68 4.74 -24.04 23.32
CA LYS A 68 5.76 -25.01 23.73
C LYS A 68 6.90 -24.94 22.73
N ILE A 69 8.01 -24.35 23.17
CA ILE A 69 9.19 -24.10 22.36
C ILE A 69 10.17 -25.25 22.57
N PRO A 70 10.56 -25.98 21.51
CA PRO A 70 11.59 -26.99 21.60
C PRO A 70 12.95 -26.34 21.86
N LEU A 71 13.73 -26.96 22.72
CA LEU A 71 15.10 -26.59 23.04
C LEU A 71 15.93 -27.87 23.04
N THR A 72 16.82 -28.04 22.07
CA THR A 72 17.64 -29.25 21.97
C THR A 72 19.10 -28.92 22.19
N VAL A 73 19.75 -29.64 23.09
CA VAL A 73 21.18 -29.49 23.35
C VAL A 73 21.94 -30.57 22.61
N TYR A 74 22.85 -30.17 21.73
CA TYR A 74 23.69 -31.07 20.95
C TYR A 74 25.11 -31.10 21.52
N ASN A 75 25.59 -32.31 21.86
CA ASN A 75 26.95 -32.51 22.34
C ASN A 75 27.74 -33.41 21.39
N TYR A 76 28.59 -32.83 20.55
CA TYR A 76 29.55 -33.54 19.72
C TYR A 76 30.97 -33.53 20.31
N LEU A 77 31.13 -33.13 21.58
CA LEU A 77 32.40 -33.26 22.29
C LEU A 77 32.66 -34.72 22.67
N ALA A 78 33.93 -35.09 22.82
CA ALA A 78 34.34 -36.45 23.18
C ALA A 78 34.10 -36.82 24.66
N LEU A 79 33.48 -35.93 25.44
CA LEU A 79 33.27 -36.06 26.88
C LEU A 79 31.81 -35.76 27.24
N CYS A 80 31.31 -36.45 28.26
CA CYS A 80 30.01 -36.17 28.83
C CYS A 80 30.03 -34.79 29.47
N VAL A 81 28.96 -34.02 29.29
CA VAL A 81 28.84 -32.65 29.82
C VAL A 81 27.56 -32.48 30.64
N GLU A 82 27.70 -31.77 31.76
CA GLU A 82 26.59 -31.20 32.52
C GLU A 82 26.31 -29.80 31.97
N VAL A 83 25.13 -29.61 31.38
CA VAL A 83 24.76 -28.39 30.67
C VAL A 83 23.76 -27.59 31.47
N HIS A 84 24.08 -26.32 31.73
CA HIS A 84 23.18 -25.34 32.33
C HIS A 84 22.63 -24.44 31.24
N VAL A 85 21.37 -24.63 30.88
CA VAL A 85 20.66 -23.79 29.92
C VAL A 85 19.86 -22.72 30.65
N LYS A 86 20.26 -21.46 30.50
CA LYS A 86 19.58 -20.28 31.02
C LYS A 86 18.80 -19.59 29.91
N ILE A 87 17.48 -19.58 30.01
CA ILE A 87 16.59 -18.81 29.12
C ILE A 87 16.20 -17.51 29.83
N SER A 88 16.33 -16.40 29.14
CA SER A 88 15.97 -15.06 29.63
C SER A 88 14.88 -14.47 28.75
N VAL A 89 13.81 -13.98 29.37
CA VAL A 89 12.64 -13.39 28.70
C VAL A 89 12.48 -11.91 29.07
N PRO A 90 12.07 -11.05 28.12
CA PRO A 90 11.81 -9.64 28.38
C PRO A 90 10.52 -9.42 29.18
N LYS A 91 10.21 -8.17 29.51
CA LYS A 91 8.88 -7.79 30.01
C LYS A 91 7.82 -8.17 28.96
N GLY A 92 6.63 -8.55 29.42
CA GLY A 92 5.54 -9.01 28.54
C GLY A 92 5.55 -10.49 28.16
N ILE A 93 6.62 -11.24 28.42
CA ILE A 93 6.69 -12.69 28.21
C ILE A 93 6.87 -13.39 29.56
N LYS A 94 6.11 -14.46 29.79
CA LYS A 94 6.13 -15.19 31.07
C LYS A 94 6.37 -16.68 30.86
N PHE A 95 7.13 -17.28 31.76
CA PHE A 95 7.19 -18.74 31.90
C PHE A 95 5.88 -19.21 32.54
N VAL A 96 5.17 -20.13 31.88
CA VAL A 96 3.98 -20.75 32.48
C VAL A 96 4.41 -21.56 33.72
N GLY A 97 3.68 -21.44 34.84
CA GLY A 97 4.06 -22.04 36.13
C GLY A 97 5.02 -21.22 37.01
N HIS A 98 5.74 -20.25 36.44
CA HIS A 98 6.64 -19.36 37.18
C HIS A 98 6.41 -17.86 36.86
N PRO A 99 5.21 -17.32 37.15
CA PRO A 99 4.91 -15.91 36.91
C PRO A 99 5.81 -15.02 37.77
N GLY A 100 6.61 -14.16 37.13
CA GLY A 100 7.51 -13.19 37.80
C GLY A 100 9.01 -13.51 37.70
N LYS A 101 9.40 -14.71 37.25
CA LYS A 101 10.80 -14.99 36.91
C LYS A 101 11.13 -14.44 35.50
N HIS A 102 12.19 -13.66 35.39
CA HIS A 102 12.72 -13.17 34.11
C HIS A 102 13.74 -14.10 33.47
N HIS A 103 14.24 -15.08 34.22
CA HIS A 103 15.08 -16.14 33.69
C HIS A 103 14.74 -17.48 34.33
N LEU A 104 14.87 -18.55 33.54
CA LEU A 104 14.77 -19.93 33.98
C LEU A 104 16.09 -20.62 33.66
N SER A 105 16.57 -21.47 34.56
CA SER A 105 17.76 -22.29 34.31
C SER A 105 17.38 -23.75 34.42
N ARG A 106 17.86 -24.55 33.46
CA ARG A 106 17.67 -26.00 33.41
C ARG A 106 19.01 -26.68 33.32
N ARG A 107 19.16 -27.74 34.11
CA ARG A 107 20.35 -28.58 34.10
C ARG A 107 20.04 -29.87 33.35
N LYS A 108 20.90 -30.25 32.41
CA LYS A 108 20.79 -31.50 31.67
C LYS A 108 22.15 -32.12 31.46
N CYS A 109 22.24 -33.42 31.67
CA CYS A 109 23.45 -34.18 31.34
C CYS A 109 23.33 -34.73 29.92
N VAL A 110 24.33 -34.49 29.08
CA VAL A 110 24.33 -34.85 27.67
C VAL A 110 25.59 -35.66 27.37
N SER A 111 25.41 -36.91 26.93
CA SER A 111 26.50 -37.82 26.62
C SER A 111 27.24 -37.41 25.33
N PRO A 112 28.48 -37.90 25.10
CA PRO A 112 29.19 -37.67 23.83
C PRO A 112 28.39 -38.17 22.63
N GLY A 113 28.23 -37.33 21.60
CA GLY A 113 27.51 -37.65 20.37
C GLY A 113 25.98 -37.70 20.52
N GLU A 114 25.44 -37.32 21.68
CA GLU A 114 24.00 -37.35 21.95
C GLU A 114 23.38 -35.95 21.80
N ALA A 115 22.09 -35.93 21.46
CA ALA A 115 21.25 -34.74 21.55
C ALA A 115 20.16 -34.97 22.60
N LYS A 116 20.04 -34.07 23.58
CA LYS A 116 18.98 -34.13 24.59
C LYS A 116 17.93 -33.06 24.31
N PRO A 117 16.71 -33.43 23.88
CA PRO A 117 15.62 -32.48 23.72
C PRO A 117 15.04 -32.09 25.09
N THR A 118 14.64 -30.85 25.21
CA THR A 118 13.78 -30.34 26.27
C THR A 118 12.81 -29.33 25.66
N SER A 119 11.87 -28.82 26.45
CA SER A 119 10.95 -27.78 25.97
C SER A 119 10.58 -26.82 27.08
N ILE A 120 10.24 -25.60 26.69
CA ILE A 120 9.71 -24.59 27.59
C ILE A 120 8.39 -24.06 27.08
N VAL A 121 7.48 -23.75 28.00
CA VAL A 121 6.18 -23.16 27.68
C VAL A 121 6.20 -21.69 28.07
N LEU A 122 6.03 -20.83 27.09
CA LEU A 122 5.96 -19.37 27.27
C LEU A 122 4.56 -18.86 26.95
N SER A 123 4.14 -17.80 27.65
CA SER A 123 2.94 -17.02 27.33
C SER A 123 3.30 -15.58 26.97
N PHE A 124 2.55 -15.02 26.03
CA PHE A 124 2.83 -13.73 25.40
C PHE A 124 1.74 -12.72 25.73
N SER A 125 2.10 -11.56 26.28
CA SER A 125 1.13 -10.55 26.75
C SER A 125 1.35 -9.14 26.21
N GLU A 126 2.60 -8.71 25.98
CA GLU A 126 2.87 -7.40 25.34
C GLU A 126 3.01 -7.55 23.83
N LEU A 127 2.40 -6.64 23.08
CA LEU A 127 2.38 -6.63 21.62
C LEU A 127 3.70 -6.11 21.03
N GLY A 128 4.05 -6.56 19.83
CA GLY A 128 5.23 -6.10 19.09
C GLY A 128 6.39 -7.09 19.06
N LEU A 129 7.58 -6.61 18.69
CA LEU A 129 8.77 -7.44 18.53
C LEU A 129 9.45 -7.69 19.87
N SER A 130 9.61 -8.95 20.25
CA SER A 130 10.29 -9.35 21.48
C SER A 130 11.44 -10.31 21.20
N ASN A 131 12.53 -10.13 21.95
CA ASN A 131 13.74 -10.94 21.83
C ASN A 131 13.88 -11.87 23.04
N ILE A 132 14.05 -13.16 22.80
CA ILE A 132 14.27 -14.18 23.83
C ILE A 132 15.68 -14.73 23.66
N THR A 133 16.40 -14.87 24.77
CA THR A 133 17.79 -15.34 24.74
C THR A 133 17.93 -16.66 25.49
N ALA A 134 18.45 -17.68 24.82
CA ALA A 134 18.88 -18.93 25.44
C ALA A 134 20.42 -18.96 25.50
N LYS A 135 20.97 -19.28 26.68
CA LYS A 135 22.41 -19.43 26.90
C LYS A 135 22.67 -20.81 27.49
N ALA A 136 23.63 -21.55 26.95
CA ALA A 136 24.01 -22.86 27.47
C ALA A 136 25.48 -22.86 27.88
N PHE A 137 25.75 -23.37 29.09
CA PHE A 137 27.08 -23.56 29.63
C PHE A 137 27.31 -25.04 29.90
N ALA A 138 28.26 -25.66 29.20
CA ALA A 138 28.61 -27.06 29.37
C ALA A 138 29.84 -27.21 30.26
N TYR A 139 29.72 -28.01 31.31
CA TYR A 139 30.80 -28.34 32.24
C TYR A 139 31.15 -29.83 32.11
N GLY A 140 32.41 -30.12 31.82
CA GLY A 140 32.89 -31.50 31.61
C GLY A 140 33.10 -32.24 32.93
N GLY A 141 32.73 -33.52 32.98
CA GLY A 141 32.97 -34.39 34.12
C GLY A 141 33.12 -35.86 33.70
N THR A 142 33.88 -36.65 34.46
CA THR A 142 34.13 -38.06 34.17
C THR A 142 32.92 -38.97 34.42
N ASN A 143 31.96 -38.56 35.27
CA ASN A 143 30.76 -39.34 35.65
C ASN A 143 29.43 -38.52 35.60
N CYS A 144 29.20 -37.66 34.61
CA CYS A 144 28.05 -36.72 34.64
C CYS A 144 26.65 -37.33 34.46
N CYS A 145 26.50 -38.53 33.88
CA CYS A 145 25.18 -39.14 33.61
C CYS A 145 24.84 -40.38 34.47
N GLN A 146 25.58 -40.67 35.55
CA GLN A 146 25.24 -41.82 36.39
C GLN A 146 24.02 -41.51 37.29
N GLU A 147 22.92 -42.22 37.08
CA GLU A 147 21.75 -42.19 37.95
C GLU A 147 22.11 -42.65 39.37
N GLY A 148 21.83 -41.82 40.36
CA GLY A 148 21.87 -42.21 41.78
C GLY A 148 22.95 -41.57 42.65
N MET A 149 22.97 -40.23 42.76
CA MET A 149 23.40 -39.60 44.01
C MET A 149 22.29 -38.68 44.51
N GLN A 150 21.47 -39.23 45.40
CA GLN A 150 20.65 -38.45 46.32
C GLN A 150 21.53 -37.39 46.98
N THR A 151 21.12 -36.15 46.77
CA THR A 151 21.45 -34.97 47.53
C THR A 151 21.72 -35.30 49.01
N LEU A 152 22.96 -35.07 49.45
CA LEU A 152 23.22 -34.75 50.86
C LEU A 152 22.44 -33.47 51.17
N LYS A 153 21.28 -33.61 51.82
CA LYS A 153 20.68 -32.55 52.61
C LYS A 153 21.62 -32.23 53.76
N ASN A 154 22.24 -31.05 53.73
CA ASN A 154 22.31 -30.13 54.87
C ASN A 154 23.14 -28.88 54.51
N GLY A 155 22.48 -27.73 54.45
CA GLY A 155 23.15 -26.44 54.35
C GLY A 155 22.25 -25.37 53.77
N LYS A 156 21.50 -24.67 54.64
CA LYS A 156 20.84 -23.41 54.29
C LYS A 156 21.91 -22.36 53.91
N HIS A 157 21.59 -21.62 52.85
CA HIS A 157 22.17 -20.36 52.37
C HIS A 157 23.43 -20.41 51.48
N SER A 158 23.29 -19.70 50.34
CA SER A 158 24.31 -19.28 49.34
C SER A 158 24.47 -20.15 48.08
N GLU A 159 23.43 -20.27 47.25
CA GLU A 159 23.52 -20.95 45.93
C GLU A 159 24.15 -20.11 44.80
N ASP A 160 24.31 -18.78 44.95
CA ASP A 160 24.88 -17.94 43.87
C ASP A 160 26.42 -17.89 43.84
N SER A 161 27.13 -18.49 44.81
CA SER A 161 28.58 -18.28 44.97
C SER A 161 29.50 -19.46 44.57
N TYR A 162 28.97 -20.64 44.23
CA TYR A 162 29.80 -21.84 43.97
C TYR A 162 29.99 -22.19 42.49
N LEU A 163 29.27 -21.54 41.56
CA LEU A 163 29.40 -21.79 40.11
C LEU A 163 30.60 -21.08 39.45
N ASP A 164 31.24 -20.14 40.13
CA ASP A 164 32.23 -19.21 39.55
C ASP A 164 33.67 -19.75 39.43
N LYS A 165 33.90 -21.06 39.66
CA LYS A 165 35.26 -21.66 39.64
C LYS A 165 35.47 -22.81 38.65
N ARG A 166 34.46 -23.22 37.89
CA ARG A 166 34.63 -24.20 36.80
C ARG A 166 34.56 -23.47 35.46
N THR A 167 35.60 -23.58 34.65
CA THR A 167 35.58 -23.07 33.27
C THR A 167 34.70 -23.97 32.41
N PRO A 168 33.69 -23.42 31.71
CA PRO A 168 32.86 -24.21 30.81
C PRO A 168 33.70 -24.71 29.62
N VAL A 169 33.47 -25.95 29.23
CA VAL A 169 34.14 -26.66 28.11
C VAL A 169 33.43 -26.38 26.79
N GLY A 170 32.18 -25.93 26.85
CA GLY A 170 31.40 -25.45 25.71
C GLY A 170 30.44 -24.37 26.15
N VAL A 171 30.27 -23.34 25.32
CA VAL A 171 29.30 -22.26 25.56
C VAL A 171 28.58 -21.95 24.26
N ASP A 172 27.27 -21.78 24.37
CA ASP A 172 26.47 -21.32 23.25
C ASP A 172 25.44 -20.28 23.67
N TYR A 173 25.11 -19.38 22.74
CA TYR A 173 24.12 -18.33 22.94
C TYR A 173 23.29 -18.21 21.67
N VAL A 174 21.98 -18.23 21.83
CA VAL A 174 21.02 -18.04 20.74
C VAL A 174 20.04 -16.95 21.16
N ARG A 175 19.92 -15.92 20.33
CA ARG A 175 18.92 -14.87 20.46
C ARG A 175 17.92 -15.03 19.33
N SER A 176 16.67 -15.31 19.70
CA SER A 176 15.58 -15.50 18.74
C SER A 176 14.50 -14.45 18.97
N SER A 177 13.86 -14.01 17.88
CA SER A 177 12.85 -12.95 17.90
C SER A 177 11.48 -13.50 17.55
N VAL A 178 10.44 -12.96 18.19
CA VAL A 178 9.04 -13.30 17.92
C VAL A 178 8.20 -12.03 17.83
N ILE A 179 7.26 -12.00 16.90
CA ILE A 179 6.29 -10.92 16.74
C ILE A 179 4.99 -11.31 17.44
N ILE A 180 4.58 -10.53 18.44
CA ILE A 180 3.31 -10.71 19.15
C ILE A 180 2.26 -9.80 18.50
N GLU A 181 1.18 -10.40 17.99
CA GLU A 181 0.10 -9.73 17.28
C GLU A 181 -1.15 -9.56 18.13
N PRO A 182 -1.91 -8.47 17.94
CA PRO A 182 -3.22 -8.34 18.56
C PRO A 182 -4.21 -9.35 17.96
N GLU A 183 -5.14 -9.81 18.79
CA GLU A 183 -6.32 -10.56 18.38
C GLU A 183 -7.29 -9.69 17.55
N GLY A 184 -8.26 -10.33 16.89
CA GLY A 184 -9.29 -9.62 16.13
C GLY A 184 -8.92 -9.31 14.67
N LEU A 185 -9.73 -8.46 14.05
CA LEU A 185 -9.61 -8.03 12.64
C LEU A 185 -8.88 -6.70 12.56
N SER A 186 -7.78 -6.66 11.82
CA SER A 186 -7.03 -5.44 11.53
C SER A 186 -7.84 -4.49 10.65
N ARG A 187 -7.90 -3.22 11.03
CA ARG A 187 -8.49 -2.11 10.30
C ARG A 187 -7.49 -0.97 10.22
N GLU A 188 -7.57 -0.20 9.14
CA GLU A 188 -6.73 0.95 8.92
C GLU A 188 -7.52 2.09 8.28
N TYR A 189 -7.14 3.33 8.59
CA TYR A 189 -7.54 4.50 7.83
C TYR A 189 -6.35 5.47 7.74
N THR A 190 -6.35 6.30 6.70
CA THR A 190 -5.32 7.30 6.46
C THR A 190 -5.95 8.68 6.47
N TYR A 191 -5.40 9.59 7.26
CA TYR A 191 -5.70 11.02 7.18
C TYR A 191 -4.61 11.72 6.37
N SER A 192 -4.97 12.35 5.25
CA SER A 192 -4.00 12.99 4.35
C SER A 192 -4.33 14.47 4.17
N VAL A 193 -3.31 15.33 4.20
CA VAL A 193 -3.47 16.77 3.91
C VAL A 193 -2.33 17.24 3.02
N PHE A 194 -2.68 17.84 1.89
CA PHE A 194 -1.76 18.52 1.00
C PHE A 194 -1.87 20.03 1.19
N PHE A 195 -0.79 20.69 1.60
CA PHE A 195 -0.78 22.12 1.82
C PHE A 195 0.48 22.78 1.27
N CYS A 196 0.32 24.03 0.84
CA CYS A 196 1.36 24.87 0.25
C CYS A 196 1.41 26.22 0.99
N PRO A 197 2.19 26.36 2.07
CA PRO A 197 2.31 27.62 2.79
C PRO A 197 2.91 28.71 1.87
N ASN A 198 2.36 29.92 1.94
CA ASN A 198 2.79 31.10 1.15
C ASN A 198 2.89 30.88 -0.37
N GLU A 199 1.92 30.16 -0.94
CA GLU A 199 1.96 29.75 -2.34
C GLU A 199 2.10 30.90 -3.35
N LYS A 200 2.93 30.66 -4.37
CA LYS A 200 3.08 31.52 -5.55
C LYS A 200 2.08 31.06 -6.61
N ILE A 201 1.05 31.86 -6.88
CA ILE A 201 0.09 31.56 -7.95
C ILE A 201 0.80 31.79 -9.28
N HIS A 202 1.01 30.72 -10.07
CA HIS A 202 1.59 30.81 -11.42
C HIS A 202 0.46 30.83 -12.46
N ILE A 203 0.44 31.87 -13.28
CA ILE A 203 -0.54 32.06 -14.35
C ILE A 203 0.22 32.17 -15.66
N SER A 204 -0.18 31.36 -16.65
CA SER A 204 0.38 31.43 -18.00
C SER A 204 -0.67 31.99 -18.95
N THR A 205 -0.30 33.02 -19.71
CA THR A 205 -1.20 33.64 -20.68
C THR A 205 -0.85 33.16 -22.09
N PRO A 206 -1.86 32.73 -22.88
CA PRO A 206 -1.64 32.35 -24.27
C PRO A 206 -1.33 33.59 -25.11
N ASN A 207 -0.93 33.37 -26.35
CA ASN A 207 -0.73 34.43 -27.34
C ASN A 207 -2.08 35.01 -27.83
N LYS A 208 -2.85 35.60 -26.92
CA LYS A 208 -4.17 36.16 -27.16
C LYS A 208 -4.46 37.24 -26.12
N TYR A 209 -4.99 38.37 -26.56
CA TYR A 209 -5.34 39.48 -25.68
C TYR A 209 -6.72 39.27 -25.02
N GLU A 210 -6.80 38.25 -24.19
CA GLU A 210 -7.95 37.86 -23.37
C GLU A 210 -7.50 37.71 -21.92
N TYR A 211 -8.25 38.27 -20.98
CA TYR A 211 -7.89 38.23 -19.57
C TYR A 211 -8.33 36.93 -18.92
N GLN A 212 -7.41 36.32 -18.18
CA GLN A 212 -7.73 35.26 -17.22
C GLN A 212 -7.94 35.89 -15.86
N TYR A 213 -9.14 35.75 -15.30
CA TYR A 213 -9.50 36.38 -14.03
C TYR A 213 -9.35 35.43 -12.86
N MET A 214 -8.77 35.94 -11.78
CA MET A 214 -8.67 35.31 -10.48
C MET A 214 -9.43 36.15 -9.46
N GLN A 215 -10.26 35.53 -8.63
CA GLN A 215 -10.94 36.24 -7.54
C GLN A 215 -9.92 36.65 -6.47
N LYS A 216 -9.94 37.92 -6.05
CA LYS A 216 -9.04 38.39 -4.98
C LYS A 216 -9.60 38.02 -3.59
N PRO A 217 -8.75 37.75 -2.59
CA PRO A 217 -9.15 37.72 -1.18
C PRO A 217 -9.80 39.04 -0.73
N ALA A 218 -10.72 38.95 0.24
CA ALA A 218 -11.54 40.08 0.67
C ALA A 218 -10.70 41.30 1.13
N GLN A 219 -9.62 41.05 1.88
CA GLN A 219 -8.78 42.10 2.48
C GLN A 219 -7.58 42.55 1.61
N MET A 220 -7.35 41.91 0.46
CA MET A 220 -6.22 42.21 -0.41
C MET A 220 -6.39 43.60 -1.07
N SER A 221 -5.39 44.46 -0.87
CA SER A 221 -5.27 45.82 -1.45
C SER A 221 -3.90 46.09 -2.08
N HIS A 222 -3.04 45.07 -2.10
CA HIS A 222 -1.69 45.09 -2.61
C HIS A 222 -1.24 43.67 -2.98
N PHE A 223 -0.37 43.53 -3.98
CA PHE A 223 0.35 42.29 -4.24
C PHE A 223 1.67 42.51 -4.94
N ASP A 224 2.56 41.56 -4.72
CA ASP A 224 3.78 41.39 -5.50
C ASP A 224 3.51 40.43 -6.66
N ILE A 225 4.13 40.69 -7.80
CA ILE A 225 4.02 39.88 -9.01
C ILE A 225 5.36 39.79 -9.74
N ALA A 226 5.76 38.58 -10.13
CA ALA A 226 6.92 38.33 -10.97
C ALA A 226 6.43 38.04 -12.38
N VAL A 227 6.92 38.79 -13.36
CA VAL A 227 6.49 38.70 -14.75
C VAL A 227 7.67 38.30 -15.63
N LYS A 228 7.43 37.35 -16.53
CA LYS A 228 8.34 36.95 -17.61
C LYS A 228 7.54 36.97 -18.92
N ALA A 229 7.82 37.90 -19.81
CA ALA A 229 7.07 38.11 -21.04
C ALA A 229 7.95 38.80 -22.10
N HIS A 230 7.63 38.58 -23.38
CA HIS A 230 8.44 39.06 -24.50
C HIS A 230 8.25 40.55 -24.76
N ASN A 231 7.00 40.98 -24.89
CA ASN A 231 6.66 42.35 -25.26
C ASN A 231 6.04 43.07 -24.08
N ASP A 232 4.83 42.68 -23.71
CA ASP A 232 3.96 43.37 -22.77
C ASP A 232 3.32 42.39 -21.78
N ALA A 233 2.85 42.95 -20.66
CA ALA A 233 2.12 42.25 -19.63
C ALA A 233 0.98 43.14 -19.13
N HIS A 234 -0.24 42.61 -19.15
CA HIS A 234 -1.47 43.33 -18.86
C HIS A 234 -2.13 42.78 -17.60
N LEU A 235 -2.52 43.68 -16.71
CA LEU A 235 -3.13 43.39 -15.41
C LEU A 235 -4.42 44.18 -15.27
N ALA A 236 -5.53 43.52 -14.96
CA ALA A 236 -6.84 44.15 -14.82
C ALA A 236 -7.31 44.10 -13.36
N LEU A 237 -7.60 45.25 -12.75
CA LEU A 237 -8.30 45.32 -11.47
C LEU A 237 -9.79 45.52 -11.77
N SER A 238 -10.59 44.45 -11.64
CA SER A 238 -11.97 44.39 -12.15
C SER A 238 -13.01 44.09 -11.06
N SER A 239 -14.22 44.59 -11.27
CA SER A 239 -15.42 44.30 -10.47
C SER A 239 -16.07 42.95 -10.81
N GLY A 240 -15.78 42.37 -11.97
CA GLY A 240 -16.34 41.10 -12.44
C GLY A 240 -15.35 40.27 -13.28
N PRO A 241 -15.57 38.95 -13.45
CA PRO A 241 -14.63 38.03 -14.10
C PRO A 241 -14.77 38.03 -15.63
N HIS A 242 -15.00 39.19 -16.25
CA HIS A 242 -15.17 39.30 -17.71
C HIS A 242 -14.74 40.69 -18.21
N ASP A 243 -14.27 40.75 -19.46
CA ASP A 243 -13.71 41.97 -20.07
C ASP A 243 -14.69 43.14 -20.23
N MET A 244 -15.99 42.89 -20.09
CA MET A 244 -17.04 43.93 -20.11
C MET A 244 -17.30 44.58 -18.74
N ALA A 245 -16.64 44.14 -17.67
CA ALA A 245 -16.84 44.68 -16.33
C ALA A 245 -16.09 46.01 -16.16
N GLU A 246 -16.51 46.84 -15.18
CA GLU A 246 -15.70 48.01 -14.78
C GLU A 246 -14.33 47.52 -14.32
N MET A 247 -13.27 47.92 -15.02
CA MET A 247 -11.89 47.49 -14.77
C MET A 247 -10.89 48.64 -14.94
N THR A 248 -9.80 48.59 -14.18
CA THR A 248 -8.60 49.42 -14.45
C THR A 248 -7.51 48.52 -15.00
N GLU A 249 -6.97 48.85 -16.16
CA GLU A 249 -5.89 48.11 -16.81
C GLU A 249 -4.53 48.74 -16.50
N ILE A 250 -3.57 47.90 -16.15
CA ILE A 250 -2.17 48.23 -15.89
C ILE A 250 -1.35 47.47 -16.92
N VAL A 251 -0.61 48.19 -17.74
CA VAL A 251 0.25 47.62 -18.78
C VAL A 251 1.70 47.85 -18.42
N ILE A 252 2.47 46.78 -18.27
CA ILE A 252 3.91 46.79 -18.02
C ILE A 252 4.59 46.39 -19.33
N GLY A 253 5.56 47.19 -19.79
CA GLY A 253 6.28 46.91 -21.03
C GLY A 253 5.43 47.01 -22.30
N GLY A 254 4.35 47.78 -22.34
CA GLY A 254 3.67 48.03 -23.61
C GLY A 254 4.55 48.80 -24.61
N GLN A 255 4.08 48.90 -25.86
CA GLN A 255 4.86 49.43 -27.00
C GLN A 255 6.20 48.69 -27.20
N GLN A 256 6.17 47.36 -27.31
CA GLN A 256 7.36 46.52 -27.46
C GLN A 256 8.37 46.67 -26.30
N ASN A 257 7.89 46.49 -25.06
CA ASN A 257 8.70 46.56 -23.86
C ASN A 257 9.37 47.93 -23.62
N THR A 258 8.67 49.03 -23.96
CA THR A 258 9.24 50.39 -23.82
C THR A 258 8.50 51.30 -22.84
N LYS A 259 7.25 51.00 -22.49
CA LYS A 259 6.42 51.89 -21.67
C LYS A 259 5.53 51.14 -20.68
N THR A 260 5.30 51.73 -19.52
CA THR A 260 4.36 51.24 -18.51
C THR A 260 3.26 52.29 -18.29
N TRP A 261 1.99 51.89 -18.25
CA TRP A 261 0.87 52.82 -18.05
C TRP A 261 -0.33 52.20 -17.34
N ILE A 262 -1.23 53.07 -16.90
CA ILE A 262 -2.54 52.73 -16.32
C ILE A 262 -3.62 53.32 -17.22
N SER A 263 -4.70 52.57 -17.48
CA SER A 263 -5.90 52.97 -18.22
C SER A 263 -7.17 52.56 -17.47
N ILE A 264 -8.29 53.22 -17.75
CA ILE A 264 -9.59 52.98 -17.07
C ILE A 264 -10.49 51.94 -17.76
N SER A 265 -9.98 51.31 -18.82
CA SER A 265 -10.69 50.27 -19.58
C SER A 265 -9.68 49.50 -20.43
N LYS A 266 -10.07 48.31 -20.88
CA LYS A 266 -9.29 47.54 -21.87
C LYS A 266 -9.09 48.38 -23.13
N MET A 267 -7.83 48.51 -23.58
CA MET A 267 -7.44 49.36 -24.72
C MET A 267 -7.83 50.86 -24.57
N GLY A 268 -8.07 51.32 -23.34
CA GLY A 268 -8.36 52.72 -23.06
C GLY A 268 -7.12 53.62 -23.18
N GLU A 269 -7.35 54.92 -23.33
CA GLU A 269 -6.27 55.91 -23.30
C GLU A 269 -5.55 55.91 -21.93
N PRO A 270 -4.21 56.03 -21.90
CA PRO A 270 -3.44 56.07 -20.66
C PRO A 270 -3.81 57.27 -19.79
N VAL A 271 -4.20 57.03 -18.53
CA VAL A 271 -4.43 58.08 -17.52
C VAL A 271 -3.15 58.45 -16.76
N ALA A 272 -2.18 57.53 -16.72
CA ALA A 272 -0.83 57.77 -16.21
C ALA A 272 0.15 56.87 -16.97
N SER A 273 1.33 57.38 -17.35
CA SER A 273 2.31 56.59 -18.12
C SER A 273 3.74 57.02 -17.81
N ARG A 274 4.70 56.10 -17.99
CA ARG A 274 6.14 56.34 -17.85
C ARG A 274 6.94 55.46 -18.81
N ASP A 275 8.05 55.99 -19.31
CA ASP A 275 8.97 55.25 -20.17
C ASP A 275 9.80 54.26 -19.34
N THR A 276 9.78 52.99 -19.77
CA THR A 276 10.39 51.84 -19.09
C THR A 276 10.99 50.87 -20.11
N PRO A 277 12.10 51.24 -20.78
CA PRO A 277 12.70 50.41 -21.82
C PRO A 277 13.32 49.13 -21.25
N GLY A 278 12.95 47.98 -21.82
CA GLY A 278 13.49 46.67 -21.45
C GLY A 278 13.11 46.23 -20.04
N ILE A 279 11.96 46.66 -19.52
CA ILE A 279 11.56 46.37 -18.14
C ILE A 279 11.16 44.91 -17.92
N LEU A 280 10.58 44.26 -18.94
CA LEU A 280 10.29 42.83 -18.97
C LEU A 280 11.46 42.04 -19.58
N SER A 281 11.53 40.74 -19.27
CA SER A 281 12.51 39.80 -19.85
C SER A 281 11.82 38.49 -20.26
N TRP A 282 12.31 37.88 -21.32
CA TRP A 282 11.90 36.55 -21.78
C TRP A 282 12.68 35.42 -21.11
N ASP A 283 13.87 35.71 -20.57
CA ASP A 283 14.77 34.68 -20.02
C ASP A 283 14.65 34.56 -18.49
N GLU A 284 14.21 35.62 -17.80
CA GLU A 284 14.14 35.70 -16.34
C GLU A 284 12.85 36.35 -15.84
N PHE A 285 12.41 35.95 -14.64
CA PHE A 285 11.30 36.61 -13.95
C PHE A 285 11.75 37.93 -13.34
N ARG A 286 10.95 38.98 -13.53
CA ARG A 286 11.18 40.30 -12.92
C ARG A 286 10.04 40.67 -12.00
N SER A 287 10.39 41.10 -10.79
CA SER A 287 9.43 41.43 -9.74
C SER A 287 8.91 42.85 -9.89
N PHE A 288 7.61 42.98 -9.70
CA PHE A 288 6.83 44.19 -9.64
C PHE A 288 5.88 44.09 -8.45
N TRP A 289 5.31 45.22 -8.07
CA TRP A 289 4.29 45.25 -7.05
C TRP A 289 3.21 46.26 -7.42
N ILE A 290 1.96 45.95 -7.07
CA ILE A 290 0.79 46.76 -7.38
C ILE A 290 0.06 47.03 -6.07
N SER A 291 -0.33 48.28 -5.83
CA SER A 291 -1.15 48.66 -4.68
C SER A 291 -2.29 49.55 -5.11
N TRP A 292 -3.47 49.40 -4.50
CA TRP A 292 -4.64 50.26 -4.71
C TRP A 292 -5.21 50.76 -3.36
N LYS A 293 -4.33 51.10 -2.42
CA LYS A 293 -4.69 51.59 -1.08
C LYS A 293 -5.12 53.07 -1.14
N ASN A 294 -6.10 53.45 -0.31
CA ASN A 294 -6.54 54.83 -0.10
C ASN A 294 -6.89 55.64 -1.37
N GLY A 295 -7.41 54.98 -2.42
CA GLY A 295 -7.80 55.64 -3.66
C GLY A 295 -6.63 56.01 -4.59
N VAL A 296 -5.45 55.42 -4.38
CA VAL A 296 -4.28 55.61 -5.25
C VAL A 296 -3.83 54.25 -5.77
N ILE A 297 -3.65 54.13 -7.09
CA ILE A 297 -3.03 52.97 -7.73
C ILE A 297 -1.56 53.27 -7.97
N GLN A 298 -0.69 52.43 -7.43
CA GLN A 298 0.75 52.49 -7.61
C GLN A 298 1.26 51.18 -8.21
N VAL A 299 2.18 51.31 -9.16
CA VAL A 299 2.91 50.21 -9.77
C VAL A 299 4.39 50.47 -9.55
N GLY A 300 5.11 49.51 -8.96
CA GLY A 300 6.54 49.62 -8.76
C GLY A 300 7.33 48.38 -9.16
N HIS A 301 8.65 48.50 -9.22
CA HIS A 301 9.60 47.41 -9.51
C HIS A 301 10.28 46.89 -8.24
N GLY A 302 10.79 45.65 -8.27
CA GLY A 302 11.49 45.02 -7.15
C GLY A 302 10.58 44.42 -6.08
N THR A 303 11.17 44.01 -4.96
CA THR A 303 10.51 43.24 -3.87
C THR A 303 10.22 44.06 -2.61
N ARG A 304 10.46 45.38 -2.64
CA ARG A 304 10.18 46.31 -1.54
C ARG A 304 9.57 47.61 -2.06
N VAL A 305 8.59 48.11 -1.33
CA VAL A 305 7.99 49.44 -1.56
C VAL A 305 8.97 50.50 -1.05
N LEU A 306 9.77 51.06 -1.97
CA LEU A 306 10.67 52.19 -1.73
C LEU A 306 10.23 53.32 -2.67
N ASN A 307 10.39 54.60 -2.29
CA ASN A 307 9.99 55.71 -3.17
C ASN A 307 10.70 55.68 -4.54
N GLU A 308 11.91 55.13 -4.59
CA GLU A 308 12.70 54.92 -5.82
C GLU A 308 12.20 53.75 -6.69
N SER A 309 11.32 52.90 -6.13
CA SER A 309 10.80 51.71 -6.82
C SER A 309 9.46 51.95 -7.51
N ILE A 310 8.82 53.11 -7.32
CA ILE A 310 7.56 53.47 -7.98
C ILE A 310 7.82 53.78 -9.46
N ILE A 311 7.11 53.09 -10.35
CA ILE A 311 7.11 53.30 -11.80
C ILE A 311 6.03 54.32 -12.15
N VAL A 312 4.75 54.00 -11.91
CA VAL A 312 3.60 54.84 -12.24
C VAL A 312 2.66 54.92 -11.04
N GLU A 313 2.10 56.10 -10.81
CA GLU A 313 1.10 56.37 -9.79
C GLU A 313 -0.09 57.11 -10.41
N TRP A 314 -1.30 56.77 -9.99
CA TRP A 314 -2.53 57.44 -10.40
C TRP A 314 -3.54 57.53 -9.25
N THR A 315 -4.11 58.71 -9.03
CA THR A 315 -5.17 58.93 -8.04
C THR A 315 -6.54 58.67 -8.68
N VAL A 316 -7.29 57.74 -8.10
CA VAL A 316 -8.54 57.23 -8.67
C VAL A 316 -9.71 58.18 -8.31
N PRO A 317 -10.47 58.71 -9.30
CA PRO A 317 -11.58 59.64 -9.04
C PRO A 317 -12.80 59.02 -8.32
N LYS A 318 -13.00 57.71 -8.43
CA LYS A 318 -14.12 56.93 -7.87
C LYS A 318 -13.56 55.69 -7.19
N GLN A 319 -14.04 55.34 -6.00
CA GLN A 319 -13.57 54.15 -5.29
C GLN A 319 -13.81 52.89 -6.12
N LEU A 320 -12.72 52.18 -6.46
CA LEU A 320 -12.76 50.95 -7.26
C LEU A 320 -13.22 49.78 -6.40
N GLU A 321 -14.29 49.12 -6.83
CA GLU A 321 -14.71 47.82 -6.28
C GLU A 321 -13.95 46.70 -7.01
N VAL A 322 -12.71 46.45 -6.60
CA VAL A 322 -11.92 45.35 -7.14
C VAL A 322 -12.40 44.05 -6.50
N LYS A 323 -12.91 43.10 -7.29
CA LYS A 323 -13.26 41.72 -6.86
C LYS A 323 -12.41 40.66 -7.54
N TYR A 324 -11.91 40.98 -8.74
CA TYR A 324 -11.11 40.08 -9.56
C TYR A 324 -9.84 40.79 -10.05
N ILE A 325 -8.77 40.03 -10.20
CA ILE A 325 -7.53 40.45 -10.85
C ILE A 325 -7.41 39.64 -12.14
N GLY A 326 -7.34 40.31 -13.28
CA GLY A 326 -7.14 39.71 -14.59
C GLY A 326 -5.68 39.76 -15.03
N PHE A 327 -5.22 38.72 -15.74
CA PHE A 327 -3.87 38.63 -16.31
C PHE A 327 -3.97 38.37 -17.81
N SER A 328 -3.20 39.09 -18.62
CA SER A 328 -3.15 38.90 -20.06
C SER A 328 -1.80 39.35 -20.64
N THR A 329 -1.54 38.97 -21.88
CA THR A 329 -0.47 39.53 -22.70
C THR A 329 -1.04 40.01 -24.02
N GLY A 330 -0.37 40.96 -24.67
CA GLY A 330 -0.80 41.49 -25.95
C GLY A 330 -0.65 40.48 -27.08
N TRP A 331 -1.18 40.84 -28.25
CA TRP A 331 -1.05 40.03 -29.46
C TRP A 331 0.42 39.83 -29.83
N GLY A 332 0.82 38.58 -30.07
CA GLY A 332 2.19 38.18 -30.37
C GLY A 332 3.08 37.95 -29.14
N SER A 333 2.53 37.98 -27.92
CA SER A 333 3.29 37.84 -26.67
C SER A 333 2.68 36.75 -25.78
N MET A 334 3.52 35.89 -25.21
CA MET A 334 3.15 34.96 -24.13
C MET A 334 3.80 35.43 -22.83
N GLY A 335 3.10 35.27 -21.72
CA GLY A 335 3.55 35.73 -20.42
C GLY A 335 3.37 34.68 -19.33
N GLU A 336 4.35 34.60 -18.45
CA GLU A 336 4.27 33.88 -17.18
C GLU A 336 4.22 34.88 -16.03
N PHE A 337 3.23 34.74 -15.16
CA PHE A 337 3.00 35.59 -14.00
C PHE A 337 3.11 34.75 -12.73
N LYS A 338 3.83 35.23 -11.72
CA LYS A 338 3.94 34.61 -10.39
C LYS A 338 3.47 35.59 -9.34
N ILE A 339 2.35 35.34 -8.69
CA ILE A 339 1.79 36.26 -7.70
C ILE A 339 2.06 35.70 -6.31
N TRP A 340 2.59 36.55 -5.42
CA TRP A 340 2.72 36.19 -4.02
C TRP A 340 1.43 36.52 -3.27
N ARG A 341 0.84 35.52 -2.62
CA ARG A 341 -0.20 35.76 -1.63
C ARG A 341 0.48 36.12 -0.30
N LYS A 342 0.95 37.37 -0.19
CA LYS A 342 1.52 37.87 1.07
C LYS A 342 0.43 38.65 1.81
N GLU A 343 -0.34 37.97 2.65
CA GLU A 343 -1.06 38.68 3.71
C GLU A 343 -0.04 39.15 4.77
N GLU A 344 -0.27 40.33 5.35
CA GLU A 344 0.66 40.96 6.32
C GLU A 344 0.73 40.20 7.66
N THR A 345 -0.08 39.15 7.85
CA THR A 345 0.03 38.21 8.97
C THR A 345 0.86 37.00 8.55
N ASP A 346 1.80 36.56 9.40
CA ASP A 346 2.51 35.28 9.30
C ASP A 346 1.50 34.11 9.19
N GLU A 347 0.97 33.85 8.00
CA GLU A 347 0.07 32.72 7.75
C GLU A 347 0.91 31.45 7.64
N ASN A 348 1.22 30.91 8.81
CA ASN A 348 1.54 29.50 8.93
C ASN A 348 0.25 28.74 8.56
N HIS A 349 0.34 27.68 7.75
CA HIS A 349 -0.78 26.75 7.60
C HIS A 349 -1.04 26.14 8.96
N ASN A 350 -2.16 26.46 9.58
CA ASN A 350 -2.53 25.98 10.91
C ASN A 350 -3.81 25.17 10.80
N GLU A 351 -3.75 23.91 11.19
CA GLU A 351 -4.90 23.01 11.15
C GLU A 351 -4.94 22.17 12.43
N ALA A 352 -6.14 22.05 13.00
CA ALA A 352 -6.38 21.22 14.16
C ALA A 352 -7.37 20.12 13.78
N PHE A 353 -7.06 18.88 14.12
CA PHE A 353 -7.90 17.72 13.85
C PHE A 353 -7.75 16.68 14.97
N THR A 354 -8.66 15.72 15.03
CA THR A 354 -8.66 14.68 16.05
C THR A 354 -8.54 13.31 15.41
N LEU A 355 -7.55 12.52 15.85
CA LEU A 355 -7.42 11.13 15.48
C LEU A 355 -8.26 10.27 16.43
N GLY A 356 -9.19 9.53 15.85
CA GLY A 356 -10.17 8.74 16.57
C GLY A 356 -10.07 7.25 16.32
N VAL A 357 -10.56 6.45 17.25
CA VAL A 357 -10.76 5.00 17.11
C VAL A 357 -12.10 4.62 17.73
N PRO A 358 -12.80 3.60 17.21
CA PRO A 358 -14.10 3.20 17.77
C PRO A 358 -13.97 2.65 19.19
N HIS A 359 -15.06 2.66 19.96
CA HIS A 359 -15.04 2.22 21.36
C HIS A 359 -14.79 0.71 21.54
N ASN A 360 -15.00 -0.10 20.51
CA ASN A 360 -14.87 -1.56 20.57
C ASN A 360 -13.49 -2.08 20.12
N ILE A 361 -12.45 -1.24 20.07
CA ILE A 361 -11.10 -1.71 19.71
C ILE A 361 -10.49 -2.65 20.75
N ILE A 362 -9.58 -3.49 20.27
CA ILE A 362 -8.71 -4.31 21.09
C ILE A 362 -7.66 -3.40 21.76
N PRO A 363 -7.59 -3.29 23.10
CA PRO A 363 -6.70 -2.34 23.77
C PRO A 363 -5.21 -2.58 23.46
N GLY A 364 -4.49 -1.51 23.13
CA GLY A 364 -3.05 -1.53 22.78
C GLY A 364 -2.76 -1.95 21.34
N SER A 365 -3.79 -2.25 20.53
CA SER A 365 -3.63 -2.57 19.11
C SER A 365 -3.47 -1.32 18.24
N GLU A 366 -3.90 -0.16 18.76
CA GLU A 366 -3.86 1.12 18.08
C GLU A 366 -2.43 1.62 17.84
N ARG A 367 -2.14 2.04 16.61
CA ARG A 367 -0.87 2.66 16.23
C ARG A 367 -1.13 3.74 15.20
N ALA A 368 -0.47 4.89 15.36
CA ALA A 368 -0.47 5.95 14.37
C ALA A 368 0.94 6.35 13.98
N THR A 369 1.16 6.48 12.67
CA THR A 369 2.43 6.96 12.12
C THR A 369 2.15 8.15 11.22
N ALA A 370 2.72 9.30 11.55
CA ALA A 370 2.73 10.47 10.68
C ALA A 370 3.88 10.34 9.68
N SER A 371 3.64 10.72 8.43
CA SER A 371 4.61 10.75 7.35
C SER A 371 4.50 12.06 6.58
N ILE A 372 5.64 12.66 6.23
CA ILE A 372 5.70 13.97 5.57
C ILE A 372 6.69 13.92 4.41
N ILE A 373 6.28 14.50 3.27
CA ILE A 373 7.09 14.56 2.05
C ILE A 373 6.80 15.82 1.23
N GLY A 374 7.83 16.42 0.61
CA GLY A 374 7.75 17.66 -0.17
C GLY A 374 7.31 17.46 -1.63
N ASP A 375 6.56 16.40 -1.90
CA ASP A 375 6.13 16.00 -3.24
C ASP A 375 4.75 15.33 -3.15
N VAL A 376 3.80 15.74 -4.00
CA VAL A 376 2.46 15.13 -4.05
C VAL A 376 2.53 13.66 -4.47
N MET A 377 3.51 13.29 -5.29
CA MET A 377 3.78 11.89 -5.66
C MET A 377 4.60 11.15 -4.59
N GLY A 378 4.98 11.82 -3.51
CA GLY A 378 5.89 11.28 -2.50
C GLY A 378 5.51 9.91 -1.92
N PRO A 379 4.28 9.69 -1.43
CA PRO A 379 3.86 8.39 -0.89
C PRO A 379 3.88 7.26 -1.92
N THR A 380 3.61 7.59 -3.19
CA THR A 380 3.71 6.67 -4.34
C THR A 380 5.14 6.19 -4.54
N LEU A 381 6.12 7.09 -4.34
CA LEU A 381 7.54 6.81 -4.54
C LEU A 381 8.19 6.03 -3.40
N ASN A 382 7.68 6.14 -2.17
CA ASN A 382 8.26 5.41 -1.03
C ASN A 382 7.76 3.98 -0.92
N ASN A 383 6.56 3.71 -1.42
CA ASN A 383 6.00 2.37 -1.56
C ASN A 383 6.13 1.86 -3.00
N LEU A 384 7.19 2.29 -3.69
CA LEU A 384 7.38 2.00 -5.11
C LEU A 384 7.53 0.49 -5.35
N ASP A 385 8.11 -0.25 -4.41
CA ASP A 385 8.18 -1.72 -4.41
C ASP A 385 6.79 -2.38 -4.34
N LYS A 386 5.85 -1.79 -3.60
CA LYS A 386 4.48 -2.30 -3.46
C LYS A 386 3.54 -1.82 -4.56
N LEU A 387 3.86 -0.71 -5.21
CA LEU A 387 3.07 -0.13 -6.29
C LEU A 387 3.56 -0.56 -7.68
N LEU A 388 4.88 -0.68 -7.87
CA LEU A 388 5.48 -1.38 -9.01
C LEU A 388 5.22 -2.87 -8.84
N ARG A 389 4.03 -3.28 -9.25
CA ARG A 389 3.66 -4.68 -9.24
C ARG A 389 3.98 -5.28 -10.60
N LEU A 390 4.58 -6.46 -10.57
CA LEU A 390 4.70 -7.29 -11.76
C LEU A 390 3.30 -7.52 -12.33
N PRO A 391 3.04 -7.20 -13.61
CA PRO A 391 1.75 -7.46 -14.22
C PRO A 391 1.38 -8.94 -14.22
N PHE A 392 0.24 -9.26 -13.61
CA PHE A 392 -0.28 -10.63 -13.50
C PHE A 392 -1.79 -10.69 -13.71
N GLY A 393 -2.32 -11.91 -13.78
CA GLY A 393 -3.74 -12.15 -13.95
C GLY A 393 -4.15 -12.23 -15.41
N CYS A 394 -5.44 -11.97 -15.67
CA CYS A 394 -6.06 -11.91 -16.99
C CYS A 394 -5.73 -10.58 -17.71
N GLY A 395 -6.16 -10.41 -18.97
CA GLY A 395 -5.82 -9.24 -19.78
C GLY A 395 -6.24 -7.90 -19.21
N GLU A 396 -7.25 -7.86 -18.34
CA GLU A 396 -7.62 -6.65 -17.59
C GLU A 396 -6.63 -6.39 -16.44
N GLN A 397 -6.42 -7.37 -15.57
CA GLN A 397 -5.54 -7.28 -14.39
C GLN A 397 -4.09 -7.01 -14.75
N ASN A 398 -3.65 -7.55 -15.88
CA ASN A 398 -2.32 -7.29 -16.38
C ASN A 398 -2.15 -5.80 -16.69
N MET A 399 -3.13 -5.16 -17.33
CA MET A 399 -3.05 -3.74 -17.68
C MET A 399 -3.13 -2.80 -16.47
N ILE A 400 -3.82 -3.25 -15.42
CA ILE A 400 -3.99 -2.55 -14.15
C ILE A 400 -2.66 -2.36 -13.41
N HIS A 401 -1.79 -3.37 -13.46
CA HIS A 401 -0.44 -3.28 -12.90
C HIS A 401 0.55 -2.67 -13.88
N PHE A 402 0.27 -2.75 -15.19
CA PHE A 402 1.12 -2.17 -16.23
C PHE A 402 1.05 -0.64 -16.30
N ALA A 403 -0.15 -0.05 -16.29
CA ALA A 403 -0.32 1.39 -16.52
C ALA A 403 0.31 2.29 -15.44
N PRO A 404 0.17 2.00 -14.12
CA PRO A 404 0.83 2.78 -13.07
C PRO A 404 2.35 2.83 -13.22
N ASN A 405 2.99 1.73 -13.62
CA ASN A 405 4.44 1.66 -13.86
C ASN A 405 4.87 2.69 -14.93
N VAL A 406 4.07 2.85 -15.99
CA VAL A 406 4.33 3.84 -17.05
C VAL A 406 4.22 5.27 -16.51
N PHE A 407 3.17 5.59 -15.77
CA PHE A 407 2.94 6.95 -15.26
C PHE A 407 4.00 7.37 -14.23
N VAL A 408 4.40 6.44 -13.35
CA VAL A 408 5.45 6.69 -12.36
C VAL A 408 6.81 6.89 -13.03
N LEU A 409 7.15 6.05 -14.03
CA LEU A 409 8.38 6.24 -14.82
C LEU A 409 8.38 7.59 -15.56
N LYS A 410 7.26 7.96 -16.19
CA LYS A 410 7.09 9.25 -16.86
C LYS A 410 7.29 10.42 -15.90
N TYR A 411 6.69 10.35 -14.72
CA TYR A 411 6.89 11.34 -13.67
C TYR A 411 8.37 11.47 -13.28
N LEU A 412 9.01 10.34 -12.93
CA LEU A 412 10.40 10.30 -12.50
C LEU A 412 11.36 10.79 -13.59
N GLN A 413 11.11 10.44 -14.85
CA GLN A 413 11.92 10.87 -15.99
C GLN A 413 11.79 12.39 -16.21
N LYS A 414 10.55 12.92 -16.24
CA LYS A 414 10.30 14.35 -16.49
C LYS A 414 10.79 15.25 -15.36
N THR A 415 10.70 14.79 -14.12
CA THR A 415 11.20 15.52 -12.95
C THR A 415 12.69 15.29 -12.68
N LYS A 416 13.38 14.48 -13.50
CA LYS A 416 14.80 14.11 -13.38
C LYS A 416 15.12 13.44 -12.05
N GLN A 417 14.25 12.53 -11.63
CA GLN A 417 14.33 11.78 -10.37
C GLN A 417 14.51 10.28 -10.56
N LEU A 418 14.52 9.79 -11.80
CA LEU A 418 14.66 8.37 -12.13
C LEU A 418 16.06 7.84 -11.77
N SER A 419 16.12 6.80 -10.94
CA SER A 419 17.33 6.03 -10.66
C SER A 419 17.46 4.85 -11.61
N HIS A 420 18.69 4.43 -11.89
CA HIS A 420 18.95 3.32 -12.81
C HIS A 420 18.38 1.98 -12.31
N GLU A 421 18.40 1.74 -10.99
CA GLU A 421 17.83 0.52 -10.38
C GLU A 421 16.32 0.44 -10.60
N VAL A 422 15.59 1.52 -10.30
CA VAL A 422 14.14 1.62 -10.49
C VAL A 422 13.77 1.54 -11.97
N GLU A 423 14.55 2.19 -12.84
CA GLU A 423 14.34 2.11 -14.29
C GLU A 423 14.48 0.68 -14.81
N ALA A 424 15.54 -0.03 -14.39
CA ALA A 424 15.76 -1.42 -14.81
C ALA A 424 14.65 -2.35 -14.32
N GLU A 425 14.23 -2.23 -13.06
CA GLU A 425 13.15 -3.05 -12.50
C GLU A 425 11.80 -2.76 -13.18
N ALA A 426 11.42 -1.49 -13.28
CA ALA A 426 10.14 -1.11 -13.87
C ALA A 426 10.09 -1.44 -15.37
N THR A 427 11.19 -1.30 -16.11
CA THR A 427 11.25 -1.70 -17.52
C THR A 427 11.13 -3.21 -17.69
N ASP A 428 11.72 -4.01 -16.81
CA ASP A 428 11.54 -5.47 -16.80
C ASP A 428 10.06 -5.85 -16.58
N TYR A 429 9.39 -5.22 -15.59
CA TYR A 429 7.95 -5.42 -15.37
C TYR A 429 7.11 -5.00 -16.57
N LEU A 430 7.45 -3.90 -17.25
CA LEU A 430 6.77 -3.47 -18.47
C LEU A 430 6.97 -4.47 -19.62
N VAL A 431 8.17 -5.01 -19.81
CA VAL A 431 8.43 -6.02 -20.85
C VAL A 431 7.62 -7.30 -20.58
N GLN A 432 7.64 -7.79 -19.35
CA GLN A 432 6.87 -8.97 -18.95
C GLN A 432 5.35 -8.73 -19.13
N GLY A 433 4.86 -7.56 -18.69
CA GLY A 433 3.46 -7.18 -18.85
C GLY A 433 3.03 -7.04 -20.31
N TYR A 434 3.88 -6.48 -21.17
CA TYR A 434 3.63 -6.40 -22.61
C TYR A 434 3.52 -7.79 -23.24
N GLN A 435 4.52 -8.66 -23.01
CA GLN A 435 4.52 -10.03 -23.55
C GLN A 435 3.30 -10.83 -23.07
N ARG A 436 2.93 -10.67 -21.80
CA ARG A 436 1.75 -11.31 -21.23
C ARG A 436 0.47 -10.79 -21.86
N GLN A 437 0.34 -9.49 -22.08
CA GLN A 437 -0.85 -8.91 -22.71
C GLN A 437 -1.06 -9.39 -24.14
N LEU A 438 0.02 -9.62 -24.89
CA LEU A 438 -0.06 -10.19 -26.24
C LEU A 438 -0.70 -11.59 -26.25
N THR A 439 -0.64 -12.34 -25.15
CA THR A 439 -1.35 -13.63 -25.04
C THR A 439 -2.87 -13.49 -24.97
N TYR A 440 -3.36 -12.29 -24.63
CA TYR A 440 -4.78 -11.92 -24.60
C TYR A 440 -5.25 -11.15 -25.83
N LYS A 441 -4.37 -11.00 -26.83
CA LYS A 441 -4.71 -10.49 -28.15
C LYS A 441 -5.48 -11.55 -28.94
N ARG A 442 -6.49 -11.12 -29.69
CA ARG A 442 -7.26 -11.94 -30.63
C ARG A 442 -6.76 -11.77 -32.06
N GLN A 443 -7.12 -12.71 -32.95
CA GLN A 443 -6.70 -12.72 -34.35
C GLN A 443 -7.16 -11.48 -35.13
N ASP A 444 -8.26 -10.85 -34.71
CA ASP A 444 -8.80 -9.62 -35.29
C ASP A 444 -8.09 -8.34 -34.82
N GLY A 445 -7.06 -8.46 -33.97
CA GLY A 445 -6.32 -7.32 -33.42
C GLY A 445 -6.92 -6.71 -32.15
N SER A 446 -8.07 -7.21 -31.69
CA SER A 446 -8.70 -6.77 -30.45
C SER A 446 -8.11 -7.44 -29.22
N TYR A 447 -8.32 -6.82 -28.05
CA TYR A 447 -7.96 -7.39 -26.75
C TYR A 447 -9.22 -7.75 -25.96
N SER A 448 -9.15 -8.85 -25.23
CA SER A 448 -10.19 -9.30 -24.28
C SER A 448 -9.52 -9.79 -22.99
N ALA A 449 -10.30 -10.04 -21.94
CA ALA A 449 -9.73 -10.48 -20.68
C ALA A 449 -9.06 -11.87 -20.80
N PHE A 450 -9.55 -12.74 -21.68
CA PHE A 450 -9.01 -14.09 -21.86
C PHE A 450 -8.62 -14.43 -23.30
N GLY A 451 -8.39 -13.43 -24.14
CA GLY A 451 -8.06 -13.61 -25.55
C GLY A 451 -9.14 -14.40 -26.29
N GLU A 452 -8.73 -15.43 -27.02
CA GLU A 452 -9.62 -16.26 -27.86
C GLU A 452 -10.62 -17.13 -27.09
N ARG A 453 -10.55 -17.17 -25.75
CA ARG A 453 -11.57 -17.83 -24.94
C ARG A 453 -12.85 -17.02 -24.85
N ASP A 454 -12.77 -15.71 -25.07
CA ASP A 454 -13.92 -14.83 -25.10
C ASP A 454 -14.55 -14.80 -26.50
N SER A 455 -15.87 -14.63 -26.57
CA SER A 455 -16.61 -14.63 -27.83
C SER A 455 -16.33 -13.40 -28.71
N SER A 456 -15.84 -12.31 -28.12
CA SER A 456 -15.51 -11.05 -28.80
C SER A 456 -14.50 -10.23 -28.01
N GLY A 457 -13.78 -9.35 -28.71
CA GLY A 457 -12.90 -8.34 -28.10
C GLY A 457 -13.67 -7.25 -27.37
N SER A 458 -13.03 -6.63 -26.38
CA SER A 458 -13.61 -5.53 -25.61
C SER A 458 -13.18 -4.17 -26.17
N MET A 459 -14.15 -3.30 -26.51
CA MET A 459 -13.87 -1.96 -27.03
C MET A 459 -13.09 -1.12 -26.01
N TRP A 460 -13.52 -1.14 -24.75
CA TRP A 460 -12.89 -0.41 -23.66
C TRP A 460 -11.47 -0.93 -23.39
N LEU A 461 -11.29 -2.25 -23.29
CA LEU A 461 -9.99 -2.85 -22.98
C LEU A 461 -9.00 -2.63 -24.11
N THR A 462 -9.45 -2.77 -25.36
CA THR A 462 -8.62 -2.52 -26.54
C THR A 462 -8.14 -1.06 -26.57
N ALA A 463 -9.02 -0.09 -26.28
CA ALA A 463 -8.64 1.32 -26.17
C ALA A 463 -7.67 1.58 -25.01
N PHE A 464 -7.87 0.95 -23.85
CA PHE A 464 -7.00 1.09 -22.68
C PHE A 464 -5.59 0.49 -22.91
N VAL A 465 -5.52 -0.69 -23.53
CA VAL A 465 -4.25 -1.32 -23.94
C VAL A 465 -3.54 -0.43 -24.95
N LEU A 466 -4.24 0.05 -25.97
CA LEU A 466 -3.70 0.92 -27.00
C LEU A 466 -3.07 2.19 -26.40
N LYS A 467 -3.82 2.89 -25.52
CA LYS A 467 -3.34 4.06 -24.78
C LYS A 467 -2.08 3.74 -23.97
N SER A 468 -2.13 2.69 -23.15
CA SER A 468 -1.05 2.32 -22.24
C SER A 468 0.23 1.91 -22.97
N PHE A 469 0.11 1.13 -24.05
CA PHE A 469 1.24 0.74 -24.89
C PHE A 469 1.83 1.92 -25.65
N ALA A 470 1.00 2.85 -26.14
CA ALA A 470 1.52 4.04 -26.80
C ALA A 470 2.35 4.90 -25.83
N GLN A 471 1.92 5.05 -24.59
CA GLN A 471 2.66 5.78 -23.57
C GLN A 471 3.94 5.05 -23.11
N SER A 472 3.96 3.72 -23.12
CA SER A 472 5.14 2.93 -22.72
C SER A 472 6.28 2.92 -23.75
N ARG A 473 6.03 3.35 -25.00
CA ARG A 473 7.04 3.45 -26.07
C ARG A 473 8.26 4.31 -25.72
N GLY A 474 8.12 5.20 -24.73
CA GLY A 474 9.24 6.00 -24.21
C GLY A 474 10.24 5.21 -23.36
N PHE A 475 9.88 4.00 -22.91
CA PHE A 475 10.66 3.17 -21.98
C PHE A 475 10.96 1.78 -22.54
N ILE A 476 10.01 1.16 -23.26
CA ILE A 476 10.15 -0.19 -23.83
C ILE A 476 9.83 -0.20 -25.32
N PHE A 477 10.38 -1.18 -26.04
CA PHE A 477 10.03 -1.40 -27.45
C PHE A 477 8.64 -2.03 -27.58
N ILE A 478 7.74 -1.32 -28.26
CA ILE A 478 6.41 -1.81 -28.64
C ILE A 478 6.37 -1.91 -30.15
N ASP A 479 5.94 -3.06 -30.69
CA ASP A 479 5.82 -3.25 -32.14
C ASP A 479 4.72 -2.32 -32.70
N PRO A 480 5.04 -1.38 -33.63
CA PRO A 480 4.05 -0.48 -34.20
C PRO A 480 2.87 -1.20 -34.86
N LYS A 481 3.07 -2.41 -35.39
CA LYS A 481 2.00 -3.19 -36.03
C LYS A 481 0.91 -3.58 -35.04
N GLU A 482 1.27 -3.80 -33.78
CA GLU A 482 0.34 -4.15 -32.71
C GLU A 482 -0.60 -2.98 -32.38
N LEU A 483 -0.06 -1.75 -32.41
CA LEU A 483 -0.84 -0.54 -32.23
C LEU A 483 -1.76 -0.28 -33.42
N THR A 484 -1.27 -0.43 -34.65
CA THR A 484 -2.07 -0.26 -35.86
C THR A 484 -3.22 -1.26 -35.92
N ALA A 485 -2.98 -2.55 -35.64
CA ALA A 485 -4.03 -3.56 -35.63
C ALA A 485 -5.16 -3.24 -34.63
N ALA A 486 -4.82 -2.77 -33.44
CA ALA A 486 -5.81 -2.36 -32.44
C ALA A 486 -6.60 -1.12 -32.88
N LYS A 487 -5.94 -0.12 -33.49
CA LYS A 487 -6.59 1.08 -34.03
C LYS A 487 -7.55 0.74 -35.16
N ASP A 488 -7.10 -0.06 -36.13
CA ASP A 488 -7.92 -0.47 -37.28
C ASP A 488 -9.18 -1.19 -36.81
N TRP A 489 -9.06 -2.10 -35.83
CA TRP A 489 -10.21 -2.77 -35.25
C TRP A 489 -11.18 -1.81 -34.56
N ILE A 490 -10.69 -0.84 -33.77
CA ILE A 490 -11.54 0.18 -33.12
C ILE A 490 -12.32 0.96 -34.18
N ILE A 491 -11.64 1.46 -35.23
CA ILE A 491 -12.22 2.31 -36.26
C ILE A 491 -13.25 1.55 -37.10
N GLN A 492 -12.99 0.30 -37.46
CA GLN A 492 -13.90 -0.55 -38.22
C GLN A 492 -15.25 -0.77 -37.51
N HIS A 493 -15.29 -0.66 -36.18
CA HIS A 493 -16.49 -0.84 -35.38
C HIS A 493 -17.17 0.49 -34.98
N GLN A 494 -16.72 1.63 -35.51
CA GLN A 494 -17.40 2.92 -35.33
C GLN A 494 -18.75 2.91 -36.06
N LYS A 495 -19.81 3.44 -35.42
CA LYS A 495 -21.13 3.56 -36.04
C LYS A 495 -21.22 4.77 -36.97
N GLU A 496 -22.23 4.78 -37.83
CA GLU A 496 -22.52 5.89 -38.75
C GLU A 496 -22.80 7.22 -38.03
N ASP A 497 -23.33 7.18 -36.81
CA ASP A 497 -23.53 8.35 -35.97
C ASP A 497 -22.24 8.88 -35.31
N GLY A 498 -21.10 8.23 -35.54
CA GLY A 498 -19.80 8.58 -34.97
C GLY A 498 -19.51 7.96 -33.60
N SER A 499 -20.48 7.26 -33.00
CA SER A 499 -20.32 6.64 -31.68
C SER A 499 -19.63 5.27 -31.72
N PHE A 500 -18.97 4.91 -30.62
CA PHE A 500 -18.40 3.56 -30.43
C PHE A 500 -19.33 2.67 -29.58
N PRO A 501 -19.67 1.45 -30.05
CA PRO A 501 -20.49 0.52 -29.28
C PRO A 501 -19.71 -0.12 -28.12
N ALA A 502 -20.41 -0.37 -27.01
CA ALA A 502 -19.92 -1.30 -25.99
C ALA A 502 -19.93 -2.72 -26.57
N MET A 503 -18.76 -3.33 -26.70
CA MET A 503 -18.55 -4.69 -27.20
C MET A 503 -17.65 -5.45 -26.24
N GLY A 504 -17.75 -6.79 -26.26
CA GLY A 504 -16.97 -7.68 -25.40
C GLY A 504 -17.53 -7.82 -23.99
N ARG A 505 -17.10 -8.89 -23.29
CA ARG A 505 -17.29 -9.03 -21.85
C ARG A 505 -16.12 -8.32 -21.17
N ILE A 506 -16.43 -7.52 -20.16
CA ILE A 506 -15.44 -6.97 -19.22
C ILE A 506 -15.69 -7.66 -17.88
N LEU A 507 -14.64 -8.21 -17.25
CA LEU A 507 -14.79 -8.96 -16.00
C LEU A 507 -15.06 -8.02 -14.84
N ASN A 508 -14.39 -6.88 -14.83
CA ASN A 508 -14.72 -5.81 -13.91
C ASN A 508 -15.70 -4.83 -14.58
N LYS A 509 -16.95 -4.83 -14.13
CA LYS A 509 -17.96 -3.88 -14.63
C LYS A 509 -17.63 -2.44 -14.24
N ASP A 510 -16.84 -2.26 -13.19
CA ASP A 510 -16.39 -0.99 -12.62
C ASP A 510 -15.02 -0.55 -13.17
N ILE A 511 -14.35 -1.38 -13.99
CA ILE A 511 -13.22 -0.95 -14.84
C ILE A 511 -13.72 -0.04 -15.97
N GLN A 512 -15.00 -0.19 -16.37
CA GLN A 512 -15.66 0.85 -17.15
C GLN A 512 -15.82 2.13 -16.34
N GLY A 513 -15.66 2.12 -15.01
CA GLY A 513 -15.94 3.28 -14.18
C GLY A 513 -17.39 3.73 -14.31
N GLY A 514 -17.60 5.05 -14.23
CA GLY A 514 -18.88 5.67 -14.60
C GLY A 514 -19.20 5.69 -16.10
N ILE A 515 -18.45 4.97 -16.96
CA ILE A 515 -18.69 4.89 -18.42
C ILE A 515 -19.93 4.03 -18.70
N HIS A 516 -21.07 4.50 -18.22
CA HIS A 516 -22.37 4.01 -18.60
C HIS A 516 -22.85 4.85 -19.78
N GLY A 517 -23.18 4.16 -20.86
CA GLY A 517 -23.78 4.78 -22.03
C GLY A 517 -22.82 5.11 -23.16
N LYS A 518 -23.43 5.53 -24.27
CA LYS A 518 -22.76 5.69 -25.56
C LYS A 518 -21.78 6.87 -25.60
N ILE A 519 -22.05 7.91 -24.82
CA ILE A 519 -21.33 9.19 -24.85
C ILE A 519 -19.97 9.04 -24.14
N SER A 520 -19.98 8.56 -22.91
CA SER A 520 -18.77 8.34 -22.10
C SER A 520 -17.80 7.38 -22.78
N LEU A 521 -18.29 6.27 -23.35
CA LEU A 521 -17.41 5.32 -24.05
C LEU A 521 -16.78 5.94 -25.30
N THR A 522 -17.57 6.72 -26.04
CA THR A 522 -17.06 7.43 -27.22
C THR A 522 -15.99 8.47 -26.83
N ALA A 523 -16.22 9.24 -25.76
CA ALA A 523 -15.24 10.20 -25.26
C ALA A 523 -13.93 9.52 -24.82
N TYR A 524 -14.02 8.38 -24.12
CA TYR A 524 -12.85 7.61 -23.69
C TYR A 524 -12.04 7.05 -24.87
N VAL A 525 -12.70 6.41 -25.83
CA VAL A 525 -12.05 5.81 -27.01
C VAL A 525 -11.35 6.90 -27.83
N VAL A 526 -12.01 8.04 -28.05
CA VAL A 526 -11.40 9.17 -28.78
C VAL A 526 -10.22 9.76 -28.03
N ALA A 527 -10.32 9.97 -26.72
CA ALA A 527 -9.20 10.43 -25.91
C ALA A 527 -8.00 9.46 -26.02
N SER A 528 -8.26 8.15 -25.98
CA SER A 528 -7.21 7.13 -26.15
C SER A 528 -6.56 7.18 -27.54
N LEU A 529 -7.35 7.33 -28.62
CA LEU A 529 -6.83 7.48 -29.98
C LEU A 529 -5.94 8.73 -30.11
N LEU A 530 -6.36 9.86 -29.53
CA LEU A 530 -5.59 11.12 -29.57
C LEU A 530 -4.28 11.02 -28.79
N GLU A 531 -4.31 10.44 -27.59
CA GLU A 531 -3.10 10.23 -26.78
C GLU A 531 -2.09 9.31 -27.47
N THR A 532 -2.54 8.37 -28.32
CA THR A 532 -1.64 7.52 -29.12
C THR A 532 -1.05 8.21 -30.35
N GLY A 533 -1.64 9.34 -30.76
CA GLY A 533 -1.32 10.07 -31.98
C GLY A 533 -2.09 9.55 -33.20
N VAL A 534 -2.58 10.48 -34.02
CA VAL A 534 -3.33 10.23 -35.26
C VAL A 534 -2.41 10.41 -36.47
N THR A 535 -2.27 9.36 -37.28
CA THR A 535 -1.33 9.27 -38.40
C THR A 535 -1.99 9.03 -39.75
N SER A 536 -3.09 8.29 -39.82
CA SER A 536 -3.78 7.98 -41.08
C SER A 536 -4.98 8.89 -41.35
N GLU A 537 -5.36 9.06 -42.62
CA GLU A 537 -6.55 9.83 -43.01
C GLU A 537 -7.86 9.17 -42.54
N GLU A 538 -7.87 7.82 -42.46
CA GLU A 538 -9.00 7.07 -41.92
C GLU A 538 -9.16 7.32 -40.41
N GLU A 539 -8.06 7.34 -39.66
CA GLU A 539 -8.06 7.71 -38.23
C GLU A 539 -8.57 9.14 -38.03
N ARG A 540 -8.13 10.10 -38.85
CA ARG A 540 -8.62 11.50 -38.81
C ARG A 540 -10.12 11.58 -39.04
N THR A 541 -10.60 10.89 -40.07
CA THR A 541 -12.03 10.85 -40.41
C THR A 541 -12.85 10.25 -39.27
N ALA A 542 -12.36 9.18 -38.64
CA ALA A 542 -13.03 8.54 -37.51
C ALA A 542 -13.10 9.47 -36.28
N VAL A 543 -11.98 10.16 -35.97
CA VAL A 543 -11.91 11.14 -34.89
C VAL A 543 -12.84 12.33 -35.14
N ASP A 544 -12.91 12.82 -36.38
CA ASP A 544 -13.82 13.91 -36.76
C ASP A 544 -15.29 13.51 -36.62
N LYS A 545 -15.67 12.29 -37.03
CA LYS A 545 -17.03 11.76 -36.82
C LYS A 545 -17.37 11.70 -35.33
N ALA A 546 -16.45 11.22 -34.51
CA ALA A 546 -16.66 11.11 -33.07
C ALA A 546 -16.71 12.49 -32.39
N LYS A 547 -15.92 13.46 -32.86
CA LYS A 547 -16.00 14.87 -32.44
C LYS A 547 -17.39 15.44 -32.70
N HIS A 548 -17.94 15.26 -33.90
CA HIS A 548 -19.29 15.73 -34.24
C HIS A 548 -20.36 15.07 -33.35
N PHE A 549 -20.21 13.79 -33.03
CA PHE A 549 -21.09 13.08 -32.11
C PHE A 549 -21.06 13.67 -30.70
N LEU A 550 -19.87 13.95 -30.15
CA LEU A 550 -19.71 14.54 -28.81
C LEU A 550 -20.24 15.99 -28.76
N GLU A 551 -19.99 16.80 -29.79
CA GLU A 551 -20.50 18.17 -29.89
C GLU A 551 -22.04 18.20 -29.97
N SER A 552 -22.63 17.27 -30.71
CA SER A 552 -24.10 17.16 -30.86
C SER A 552 -24.80 16.70 -29.58
N ASN A 553 -24.10 15.96 -28.70
CA ASN A 553 -24.65 15.41 -27.47
C ASN A 553 -24.20 16.15 -26.20
N LEU A 554 -23.67 17.37 -26.34
CA LEU A 554 -23.14 18.17 -25.23
C LEU A 554 -24.16 18.43 -24.12
N TYR A 555 -25.43 18.63 -24.47
CA TYR A 555 -26.52 18.88 -23.51
C TYR A 555 -27.19 17.60 -22.99
N SER A 556 -26.96 16.46 -23.66
CA SER A 556 -27.58 15.17 -23.33
C SER A 556 -26.90 14.43 -22.16
N ALA A 557 -25.69 14.81 -21.78
CA ALA A 557 -25.03 14.30 -20.58
C ALA A 557 -25.70 14.93 -19.33
N GLU A 558 -26.41 14.14 -18.54
CA GLU A 558 -27.04 14.58 -17.29
C GLU A 558 -26.09 14.40 -16.09
N ASP A 559 -25.14 13.48 -16.20
CA ASP A 559 -24.23 13.10 -15.13
C ASP A 559 -22.89 13.88 -15.15
N PRO A 560 -22.34 14.25 -13.97
CA PRO A 560 -21.05 14.91 -13.86
C PRO A 560 -19.89 14.11 -14.46
N TYR A 561 -19.95 12.78 -14.37
CA TYR A 561 -18.94 11.87 -14.87
C TYR A 561 -18.75 12.00 -16.40
N THR A 562 -19.82 11.81 -17.16
CA THR A 562 -19.82 11.92 -18.63
C THR A 562 -19.42 13.32 -19.07
N THR A 563 -19.81 14.34 -18.29
CA THR A 563 -19.42 15.73 -18.58
C THR A 563 -17.93 15.97 -18.39
N ALA A 564 -17.32 15.46 -17.31
CA ALA A 564 -15.89 15.59 -17.04
C ALA A 564 -15.04 14.89 -18.12
N LEU A 565 -15.42 13.66 -18.47
CA LEU A 565 -14.73 12.90 -19.53
C LEU A 565 -14.91 13.54 -20.92
N SER A 566 -16.10 14.06 -21.21
CA SER A 566 -16.36 14.79 -22.46
C SER A 566 -15.59 16.11 -22.51
N ALA A 567 -15.45 16.82 -21.39
CA ALA A 567 -14.63 18.03 -21.30
C ALA A 567 -13.16 17.73 -21.61
N TYR A 568 -12.62 16.65 -21.02
CA TYR A 568 -11.26 16.19 -21.31
C TYR A 568 -11.06 15.85 -22.79
N ALA A 569 -11.94 15.00 -23.36
CA ALA A 569 -11.85 14.59 -24.76
C ALA A 569 -12.00 15.76 -25.75
N LEU A 570 -12.95 16.67 -25.52
CA LEU A 570 -13.15 17.85 -26.37
C LEU A 570 -11.99 18.85 -26.28
N THR A 571 -11.34 18.94 -25.12
CA THR A 571 -10.14 19.76 -24.93
C THR A 571 -8.95 19.17 -25.71
N LEU A 572 -8.74 17.86 -25.66
CA LEU A 572 -7.75 17.17 -26.50
C LEU A 572 -8.03 17.35 -28.01
N LEU A 573 -9.30 17.35 -28.41
CA LEU A 573 -9.75 17.57 -29.79
C LEU A 573 -9.62 19.03 -30.27
N HIS A 574 -9.26 19.97 -29.38
CA HIS A 574 -9.25 21.40 -29.66
C HIS A 574 -10.60 21.89 -30.23
N SER A 575 -11.71 21.34 -29.73
CA SER A 575 -13.06 21.70 -30.17
C SER A 575 -13.46 23.09 -29.63
N PRO A 576 -14.18 23.92 -30.41
CA PRO A 576 -14.77 25.16 -29.90
C PRO A 576 -15.80 24.91 -28.79
N ALA A 577 -16.39 23.72 -28.73
CA ALA A 577 -17.32 23.33 -27.69
C ALA A 577 -16.64 23.05 -26.34
N ALA A 578 -15.31 22.86 -26.30
CA ALA A 578 -14.57 22.53 -25.08
C ALA A 578 -14.77 23.58 -23.97
N ALA A 579 -14.75 24.87 -24.31
CA ALA A 579 -14.97 25.95 -23.34
C ALA A 579 -16.41 25.94 -22.76
N ALA A 580 -17.40 25.54 -23.56
CA ALA A 580 -18.78 25.43 -23.10
C ALA A 580 -18.95 24.22 -22.16
N THR A 581 -18.37 23.07 -22.51
CA THR A 581 -18.38 21.87 -21.67
C THR A 581 -17.63 22.09 -20.36
N LEU A 582 -16.49 22.80 -20.38
CA LEU A 582 -15.72 23.14 -19.19
C LEU A 582 -16.53 24.02 -18.22
N ARG A 583 -17.21 25.06 -18.72
CA ARG A 583 -18.10 25.88 -17.89
C ARG A 583 -19.21 25.05 -17.25
N ARG A 584 -19.76 24.09 -17.99
CA ARG A 584 -20.78 23.17 -17.48
C ARG A 584 -20.21 22.26 -16.39
N MET A 585 -19.05 21.65 -16.62
CA MET A 585 -18.34 20.85 -15.62
C MET A 585 -18.12 21.66 -14.33
N ASN A 586 -17.64 22.90 -14.46
CA ASN A 586 -17.38 23.78 -13.32
C ASN A 586 -18.67 24.19 -12.58
N SER A 587 -19.80 24.29 -13.26
CA SER A 587 -21.10 24.56 -12.62
C SER A 587 -21.61 23.42 -11.74
N MET A 588 -21.11 22.20 -11.96
CA MET A 588 -21.43 21.00 -11.17
C MET A 588 -20.36 20.68 -10.12
N ALA A 589 -19.33 21.53 -10.00
CA ALA A 589 -18.25 21.32 -9.05
C ALA A 589 -18.73 21.64 -7.62
N ILE A 590 -18.41 20.75 -6.69
CA ILE A 590 -18.66 20.95 -5.26
C ILE A 590 -17.40 21.55 -4.66
N THR A 591 -17.48 22.81 -4.23
CA THR A 591 -16.36 23.53 -3.61
C THR A 591 -16.69 23.82 -2.14
N GLN A 592 -15.95 23.20 -1.22
CA GLN A 592 -16.11 23.33 0.23
C GLN A 592 -14.72 23.41 0.88
N ASP A 593 -14.50 24.36 1.79
CA ASP A 593 -13.23 24.52 2.56
C ASP A 593 -11.93 24.55 1.73
N GLY A 594 -12.00 25.03 0.49
CA GLY A 594 -10.84 25.07 -0.42
C GLY A 594 -10.53 23.74 -1.11
N PHE A 595 -11.43 22.76 -1.02
CA PHE A 595 -11.45 21.51 -1.78
C PHE A 595 -12.46 21.60 -2.90
N THR A 596 -12.14 21.02 -4.07
CA THR A 596 -13.06 20.93 -5.20
C THR A 596 -13.14 19.50 -5.70
N HIS A 597 -14.36 18.95 -5.80
CA HIS A 597 -14.61 17.61 -6.32
C HIS A 597 -15.96 17.52 -7.04
N TRP A 598 -16.24 16.37 -7.65
CA TRP A 598 -17.51 16.08 -8.32
C TRP A 598 -18.13 14.79 -7.75
N SER A 599 -19.46 14.75 -7.67
CA SER A 599 -20.23 13.63 -7.11
C SER A 599 -21.48 13.32 -7.93
N LEU A 600 -21.86 12.04 -8.01
CA LEU A 600 -23.04 11.56 -8.74
C LEU A 600 -24.36 11.84 -8.00
N THR A 601 -24.34 11.90 -6.66
CA THR A 601 -25.56 11.95 -5.83
C THR A 601 -25.90 13.33 -5.28
N GLY A 602 -25.00 14.31 -5.41
CA GLY A 602 -25.21 15.68 -4.93
C GLY A 602 -25.45 15.76 -3.42
N THR A 603 -24.42 16.09 -2.63
CA THR A 603 -24.44 16.35 -1.17
C THR A 603 -25.68 15.85 -0.43
N LEU A 604 -25.86 14.54 -0.32
CA LEU A 604 -26.65 13.98 0.78
C LEU A 604 -25.79 14.08 2.03
N VAL A 605 -26.02 15.19 2.74
CA VAL A 605 -25.74 15.45 4.15
C VAL A 605 -24.92 14.34 4.81
N THR A 606 -23.62 14.58 4.95
CA THR A 606 -22.85 14.00 6.06
C THR A 606 -23.55 14.45 7.33
N ASP A 607 -24.29 13.55 7.98
CA ASP A 607 -24.81 13.80 9.33
C ASP A 607 -23.60 14.22 10.19
N GLU A 608 -23.67 15.37 10.86
CA GLU A 608 -22.56 15.93 11.64
C GLU A 608 -22.07 15.00 12.77
N ASP A 609 -22.82 13.93 13.07
CA ASP A 609 -22.45 12.89 14.03
C ASP A 609 -21.64 11.73 13.43
N THR A 610 -21.29 11.78 12.14
CA THR A 610 -20.48 10.74 11.47
C THR A 610 -18.99 11.02 11.69
N PHE A 611 -18.53 10.76 12.91
CA PHE A 611 -17.12 10.78 13.28
C PHE A 611 -16.28 9.96 12.28
N MET A 612 -15.23 10.60 11.73
CA MET A 612 -14.36 10.09 10.66
C MET A 612 -14.06 8.58 10.81
N GLY A 613 -14.60 7.76 9.90
CA GLY A 613 -14.19 6.36 9.75
C GLY A 613 -15.28 5.27 9.81
N PHE A 614 -16.57 5.59 9.96
CA PHE A 614 -17.63 4.56 10.03
C PHE A 614 -18.81 4.83 9.10
N ASN A 615 -18.83 4.24 7.88
CA ASN A 615 -20.03 3.61 7.31
C ASN A 615 -19.86 2.89 5.95
N ASP A 616 -20.53 1.73 5.86
CA ASP A 616 -21.06 0.93 4.73
C ASP A 616 -20.36 0.96 3.35
N GLY A 617 -20.13 -0.22 2.75
CA GLY A 617 -19.50 -0.39 1.42
C GLY A 617 -20.21 0.29 0.23
N LEU A 618 -21.41 0.85 0.43
CA LEU A 618 -22.06 1.76 -0.52
C LEU A 618 -21.37 3.14 -0.59
N SER A 619 -20.80 3.63 0.52
CA SER A 619 -20.08 4.92 0.56
C SER A 619 -18.78 4.86 -0.24
N GLN A 620 -18.08 3.73 -0.20
CA GLN A 620 -16.77 3.58 -0.81
C GLN A 620 -16.81 3.33 -2.33
N SER A 621 -17.86 2.68 -2.84
CA SER A 621 -18.15 2.60 -4.29
C SER A 621 -18.47 3.99 -4.87
N VAL A 622 -19.21 4.81 -4.11
CA VAL A 622 -19.45 6.23 -4.45
C VAL A 622 -18.13 7.02 -4.49
N VAL A 623 -17.23 6.81 -3.52
CA VAL A 623 -15.90 7.47 -3.50
C VAL A 623 -15.03 7.09 -4.70
N SER A 624 -15.04 5.83 -5.18
CA SER A 624 -14.25 5.42 -6.36
C SER A 624 -14.66 6.18 -7.63
N ALA A 625 -15.96 6.30 -7.90
CA ALA A 625 -16.45 7.04 -9.06
C ALA A 625 -16.14 8.55 -8.95
N GLU A 626 -16.22 9.11 -7.74
CA GLU A 626 -15.87 10.51 -7.44
C GLU A 626 -14.40 10.80 -7.70
N VAL A 627 -13.49 9.91 -7.28
CA VAL A 627 -12.05 10.02 -7.55
C VAL A 627 -11.78 10.01 -9.04
N GLU A 628 -12.41 9.12 -9.80
CA GLU A 628 -12.23 9.01 -11.24
C GLU A 628 -12.68 10.28 -11.98
N MET A 629 -13.92 10.74 -11.76
CA MET A 629 -14.42 11.94 -12.45
C MET A 629 -13.62 13.19 -12.09
N THR A 630 -13.23 13.31 -10.81
CA THR A 630 -12.41 14.42 -10.31
C THR A 630 -11.01 14.38 -10.92
N SER A 631 -10.48 13.18 -11.19
CA SER A 631 -9.20 13.01 -11.89
C SER A 631 -9.26 13.40 -13.37
N TYR A 632 -10.35 13.13 -14.08
CA TYR A 632 -10.54 13.64 -15.45
C TYR A 632 -10.70 15.17 -15.48
N ALA A 633 -11.37 15.76 -14.49
CA ALA A 633 -11.42 17.20 -14.34
C ALA A 633 -10.01 17.79 -14.11
N LEU A 634 -9.20 17.17 -13.25
CA LEU A 634 -7.80 17.55 -13.04
C LEU A 634 -6.97 17.42 -14.34
N LEU A 635 -7.11 16.33 -15.08
CA LEU A 635 -6.45 16.15 -16.39
C LEU A 635 -6.83 17.27 -17.37
N THR A 636 -8.09 17.70 -17.35
CA THR A 636 -8.56 18.83 -18.17
C THR A 636 -7.88 20.14 -17.78
N TYR A 637 -7.76 20.45 -16.48
CA TYR A 637 -7.06 21.65 -16.01
C TYR A 637 -5.56 21.62 -16.30
N THR A 638 -4.91 20.48 -16.08
CA THR A 638 -3.47 20.32 -16.39
C THR A 638 -3.19 20.49 -17.88
N LEU A 639 -4.06 19.96 -18.75
CA LEU A 639 -3.95 20.14 -20.21
C LEU A 639 -4.08 21.62 -20.62
N LEU A 640 -4.92 22.39 -19.93
CA LEU A 640 -5.08 23.83 -20.13
C LEU A 640 -3.96 24.67 -19.49
N GLY A 641 -3.11 24.06 -18.65
CA GLY A 641 -2.09 24.76 -17.88
C GLY A 641 -2.62 25.60 -16.71
N ASP A 642 -3.88 25.37 -16.29
CA ASP A 642 -4.52 26.09 -15.18
C ASP A 642 -4.21 25.40 -13.85
N VAL A 643 -3.00 25.64 -13.34
CA VAL A 643 -2.51 25.07 -12.07
C VAL A 643 -3.31 25.61 -10.88
N ALA A 644 -3.81 26.85 -10.97
CA ALA A 644 -4.54 27.51 -9.89
C ALA A 644 -5.91 26.84 -9.62
N SER A 645 -6.67 26.54 -10.67
CA SER A 645 -7.93 25.79 -10.55
C SER A 645 -7.70 24.31 -10.26
N ALA A 646 -6.55 23.75 -10.63
CA ALA A 646 -6.17 22.37 -10.36
C ALA A 646 -5.84 22.10 -8.88
N LEU A 647 -5.28 23.07 -8.15
CA LEU A 647 -4.82 22.85 -6.77
C LEU A 647 -5.92 22.40 -5.80
N PRO A 648 -7.11 23.04 -5.73
CA PRO A 648 -8.21 22.56 -4.88
C PRO A 648 -8.64 21.13 -5.19
N VAL A 649 -8.51 20.71 -6.45
CA VAL A 649 -8.81 19.35 -6.92
C VAL A 649 -7.74 18.37 -6.43
N VAL A 650 -6.47 18.75 -6.53
CA VAL A 650 -5.33 17.96 -6.02
C VAL A 650 -5.38 17.79 -4.50
N LYS A 651 -5.79 18.83 -3.77
CA LYS A 651 -5.98 18.76 -2.31
C LYS A 651 -7.02 17.70 -1.94
N TRP A 652 -8.15 17.67 -2.64
CA TRP A 652 -9.21 16.69 -2.40
C TRP A 652 -8.75 15.28 -2.81
N LEU A 653 -8.15 15.12 -3.99
CA LEU A 653 -7.62 13.81 -4.41
C LEU A 653 -6.56 13.28 -3.44
N SER A 654 -5.73 14.16 -2.87
CA SER A 654 -4.74 13.76 -1.88
C SER A 654 -5.36 13.25 -0.58
N GLN A 655 -6.55 13.74 -0.19
CA GLN A 655 -7.32 13.23 0.95
C GLN A 655 -7.87 11.83 0.73
N GLN A 656 -8.22 11.50 -0.52
CA GLN A 656 -8.79 10.19 -0.88
C GLN A 656 -7.74 9.07 -1.03
N ARG A 657 -6.46 9.36 -0.77
CA ARG A 657 -5.38 8.38 -0.90
C ARG A 657 -5.30 7.46 0.30
N ASN A 658 -4.99 6.19 0.02
CA ASN A 658 -4.61 5.22 1.05
C ASN A 658 -3.11 5.33 1.43
N ALA A 659 -2.72 4.62 2.49
CA ALA A 659 -1.35 4.56 3.02
C ALA A 659 -0.29 4.13 1.99
N LEU A 660 -0.67 3.31 1.01
CA LEU A 660 0.22 2.81 -0.05
C LEU A 660 0.37 3.80 -1.20
N GLY A 661 -0.33 4.93 -1.15
CA GLY A 661 -0.31 5.96 -2.18
C GLY A 661 -1.23 5.70 -3.37
N GLY A 662 -2.06 4.65 -3.34
CA GLY A 662 -3.15 4.38 -4.29
C GLY A 662 -4.51 4.84 -3.77
N PHE A 663 -5.58 4.40 -4.43
CA PHE A 663 -6.98 4.76 -4.14
C PHE A 663 -7.83 3.50 -3.86
N SER A 664 -9.15 3.64 -3.80
CA SER A 664 -10.06 2.58 -3.34
C SER A 664 -10.24 1.47 -4.39
N SER A 665 -10.10 1.80 -5.67
CA SER A 665 -10.21 0.89 -6.78
C SER A 665 -8.91 0.84 -7.59
N THR A 666 -8.95 0.07 -8.65
CA THR A 666 -7.87 -0.04 -9.61
C THR A 666 -7.89 1.09 -10.64
N GLN A 667 -9.08 1.43 -11.14
CA GLN A 667 -9.24 2.37 -12.25
C GLN A 667 -9.02 3.80 -11.76
N ASP A 668 -9.65 4.14 -10.63
CA ASP A 668 -9.47 5.43 -9.96
C ASP A 668 -7.99 5.64 -9.62
N THR A 669 -7.27 4.61 -9.18
CA THR A 669 -5.83 4.65 -8.93
C THR A 669 -5.06 4.94 -10.21
N CYS A 670 -5.37 4.28 -11.32
CA CYS A 670 -4.68 4.54 -12.59
C CYS A 670 -4.87 5.97 -13.09
N VAL A 671 -6.13 6.46 -13.13
CA VAL A 671 -6.43 7.80 -13.66
C VAL A 671 -5.99 8.90 -12.69
N ALA A 672 -6.16 8.71 -11.38
CA ALA A 672 -5.72 9.67 -10.38
C ALA A 672 -4.20 9.76 -10.32
N LEU A 673 -3.47 8.64 -10.42
CA LEU A 673 -2.00 8.69 -10.52
C LEU A 673 -1.54 9.35 -11.82
N GLN A 674 -2.23 9.13 -12.94
CA GLN A 674 -1.96 9.86 -14.18
C GLN A 674 -2.15 11.37 -13.97
N ALA A 675 -3.28 11.78 -13.40
CA ALA A 675 -3.63 13.17 -13.19
C ALA A 675 -2.68 13.89 -12.21
N LEU A 676 -2.38 13.24 -11.08
CA LEU A 676 -1.42 13.74 -10.09
C LEU A 676 -0.01 13.80 -10.65
N ALA A 677 0.42 12.84 -11.48
CA ALA A 677 1.72 12.87 -12.13
C ALA A 677 1.84 14.05 -13.11
N GLU A 678 0.83 14.29 -13.96
CA GLU A 678 0.83 15.43 -14.90
C GLU A 678 0.81 16.77 -14.16
N TYR A 679 -0.02 16.89 -13.11
CA TYR A 679 -0.02 18.06 -12.24
C TYR A 679 1.35 18.26 -11.56
N ALA A 680 1.93 17.20 -11.02
CA ALA A 680 3.22 17.25 -10.34
C ALA A 680 4.33 17.68 -11.31
N ILE A 681 4.30 17.25 -12.58
CA ILE A 681 5.24 17.69 -13.61
C ILE A 681 5.12 19.20 -13.88
N LEU A 682 3.89 19.73 -13.97
CA LEU A 682 3.64 21.16 -14.25
C LEU A 682 3.93 22.07 -13.05
N SER A 683 3.56 21.62 -11.84
CA SER A 683 3.78 22.35 -10.58
C SER A 683 5.24 22.27 -10.11
N TYR A 684 6.08 21.44 -10.74
CA TYR A 684 7.50 21.28 -10.41
C TYR A 684 8.35 22.51 -10.79
N VAL A 685 8.16 23.63 -10.07
CA VAL A 685 8.94 24.86 -10.27
C VAL A 685 9.66 25.27 -8.97
N GLY A 686 10.48 24.35 -8.44
CA GLY A 686 11.64 24.70 -7.61
C GLY A 686 11.47 24.67 -6.08
N GLY A 687 12.55 24.22 -5.42
CA GLY A 687 12.92 24.35 -4.01
C GLY A 687 11.82 24.33 -2.94
N VAL A 688 11.68 23.21 -2.22
CA VAL A 688 10.93 23.15 -0.96
C VAL A 688 11.85 23.66 0.16
N ASN A 689 11.35 24.60 0.97
CA ASN A 689 11.93 25.02 2.25
C ASN A 689 10.79 25.25 3.26
N LEU A 690 10.34 24.16 3.89
CA LEU A 690 9.22 24.14 4.82
C LEU A 690 9.66 23.62 6.19
N THR A 691 9.15 24.26 7.24
CA THR A 691 9.23 23.79 8.62
C THR A 691 7.81 23.46 9.08
N ILE A 692 7.54 22.18 9.34
CA ILE A 692 6.24 21.69 9.81
C ILE A 692 6.39 21.26 11.27
N SER A 693 5.56 21.80 12.15
CA SER A 693 5.46 21.39 13.55
C SER A 693 4.14 20.67 13.77
N LEU A 694 4.21 19.42 14.22
CA LEU A 694 3.08 18.59 14.62
C LEU A 694 3.09 18.46 16.14
N ALA A 695 2.04 18.93 16.81
CA ALA A 695 1.93 18.90 18.27
C ALA A 695 0.58 18.30 18.69
N SER A 696 0.55 17.62 19.84
CA SER A 696 -0.70 17.20 20.46
C SER A 696 -1.38 18.37 21.17
N THR A 697 -2.71 18.37 21.25
CA THR A 697 -3.49 19.45 21.89
C THR A 697 -3.27 19.54 23.40
N ASN A 698 -2.89 18.43 24.03
CA ASN A 698 -2.47 18.35 25.43
C ASN A 698 -0.96 18.63 25.63
N LEU A 699 -0.21 18.91 24.56
CA LEU A 699 1.22 19.29 24.55
C LEU A 699 2.17 18.24 25.17
N ASP A 700 1.77 16.97 25.23
CA ASP A 700 2.63 15.86 25.66
C ASP A 700 3.53 15.32 24.54
N TYR A 701 3.26 15.71 23.29
CA TYR A 701 3.97 15.29 22.10
C TYR A 701 4.16 16.48 21.16
N GLN A 702 5.39 16.67 20.69
CA GLN A 702 5.73 17.67 19.68
C GLN A 702 6.85 17.14 18.82
N GLU A 703 6.64 17.15 17.51
CA GLU A 703 7.65 16.82 16.50
C GLU A 703 7.76 17.96 15.48
N THR A 704 8.96 18.17 14.96
CA THR A 704 9.23 19.19 13.95
C THR A 704 9.99 18.59 12.78
N PHE A 705 9.46 18.81 11.59
CA PHE A 705 9.98 18.31 10.32
C PHE A 705 10.51 19.48 9.51
N GLU A 706 11.73 19.33 9.00
CA GLU A 706 12.34 20.30 8.10
C GLU A 706 12.47 19.70 6.71
N LEU A 707 11.78 20.30 5.74
CA LEU A 707 11.88 19.96 4.32
C LEU A 707 12.67 21.03 3.60
N ASN A 708 13.76 20.64 2.97
CA ASN A 708 14.66 21.46 2.17
C ASN A 708 14.88 20.80 0.79
N LYS A 709 15.61 21.49 -0.10
CA LYS A 709 15.87 20.99 -1.47
C LYS A 709 16.57 19.61 -1.50
N MET A 710 17.35 19.26 -0.48
CA MET A 710 18.11 18.01 -0.41
C MET A 710 17.25 16.84 0.10
N ASN A 711 16.37 17.08 1.07
CA ASN A 711 15.57 16.04 1.71
C ASN A 711 14.09 16.04 1.30
N LYS A 712 13.65 16.90 0.37
CA LYS A 712 12.26 16.97 -0.11
C LYS A 712 11.67 15.64 -0.59
N LYS A 713 12.54 14.68 -0.96
CA LYS A 713 12.19 13.36 -1.48
C LYS A 713 12.25 12.25 -0.42
N VAL A 714 12.80 12.55 0.75
CA VAL A 714 12.94 11.59 1.84
C VAL A 714 11.65 11.63 2.64
N LEU A 715 10.97 10.50 2.76
CA LEU A 715 9.85 10.37 3.68
C LEU A 715 10.37 10.51 5.10
N GLN A 716 9.89 11.53 5.81
CA GLN A 716 10.15 11.66 7.24
C GLN A 716 8.95 11.08 7.97
N THR A 717 9.18 10.21 8.95
CA THR A 717 8.12 9.56 9.72
C THR A 717 8.28 9.80 11.21
N ALA A 718 7.16 9.88 11.92
CA ALA A 718 7.13 9.95 13.37
C ALA A 718 5.96 9.14 13.93
N VAL A 719 6.19 8.45 15.04
CA VAL A 719 5.17 7.64 15.71
C VAL A 719 4.41 8.53 16.70
N ILE A 720 3.09 8.56 16.59
CA ILE A 720 2.23 9.28 17.52
C ILE A 720 1.98 8.37 18.75
N PRO A 721 2.29 8.82 19.97
CA PRO A 721 2.40 7.94 21.14
C PRO A 721 1.07 7.43 21.70
N SER A 722 -0.03 8.16 21.52
CA SER A 722 -1.34 7.77 22.07
C SER A 722 -2.50 8.21 21.17
N ILE A 723 -3.53 7.37 21.08
CA ILE A 723 -4.77 7.58 20.33
C ILE A 723 -5.94 7.12 21.21
N PRO A 724 -7.10 7.80 21.22
CA PRO A 724 -7.45 9.01 20.48
C PRO A 724 -6.70 10.25 20.99
N THR A 725 -6.33 11.16 20.09
CA THR A 725 -5.68 12.43 20.46
C THR A 725 -6.02 13.55 19.49
N GLY A 726 -6.04 14.78 19.99
CA GLY A 726 -6.10 15.97 19.15
C GLY A 726 -4.70 16.34 18.68
N LEU A 727 -4.56 16.66 17.40
CA LEU A 727 -3.31 17.11 16.79
C LEU A 727 -3.49 18.50 16.20
N PHE A 728 -2.42 19.28 16.29
CA PHE A 728 -2.28 20.60 15.71
C PHE A 728 -1.06 20.61 14.80
N VAL A 729 -1.25 21.04 13.57
CA VAL A 729 -0.20 21.16 12.56
C VAL A 729 -0.01 22.61 12.23
N SER A 730 1.22 23.09 12.32
CA SER A 730 1.65 24.43 11.89
C SER A 730 2.77 24.29 10.87
N ALA A 731 2.58 24.76 9.64
CA ALA A 731 3.62 24.76 8.62
C ALA A 731 4.01 26.16 8.16
N LYS A 732 5.32 26.42 8.06
CA LYS A 732 5.90 27.70 7.65
C LYS A 732 6.90 27.50 6.51
N GLY A 733 7.07 28.50 5.64
CA GLY A 733 8.10 28.51 4.60
C GLY A 733 7.54 28.62 3.19
N GLU A 734 8.30 28.12 2.20
CA GLU A 734 7.95 28.11 0.78
C GLU A 734 7.98 26.68 0.22
N GLY A 735 6.92 26.30 -0.51
CA GLY A 735 6.80 24.99 -1.16
C GLY A 735 5.50 24.29 -0.76
N CYS A 736 5.29 23.08 -1.29
CA CYS A 736 4.18 22.23 -0.92
C CYS A 736 4.68 20.97 -0.22
N CYS A 737 3.90 20.45 0.72
CA CYS A 737 4.12 19.11 1.25
C CYS A 737 2.80 18.36 1.43
N LEU A 738 2.92 17.04 1.34
CA LEU A 738 1.89 16.09 1.70
C LEU A 738 2.23 15.51 3.06
N MET A 739 1.30 15.63 4.01
CA MET A 739 1.35 14.95 5.30
C MET A 739 0.29 13.85 5.30
N GLN A 740 0.66 12.65 5.70
CA GLN A 740 -0.27 11.54 5.90
C GLN A 740 -0.11 10.96 7.29
N ILE A 741 -1.22 10.57 7.92
CA ILE A 741 -1.22 9.88 9.20
C ILE A 741 -1.99 8.59 9.03
N ASP A 742 -1.26 7.49 9.12
CA ASP A 742 -1.83 6.15 9.01
C ASP A 742 -2.15 5.63 10.40
N VAL A 743 -3.42 5.30 10.63
CA VAL A 743 -3.93 4.75 11.89
C VAL A 743 -4.33 3.29 11.66
N THR A 744 -3.76 2.40 12.45
CA THR A 744 -4.06 0.95 12.42
C THR A 744 -4.58 0.51 13.77
N TYR A 745 -5.58 -0.37 13.81
CA TYR A 745 -6.18 -0.90 15.03
C TYR A 745 -6.89 -2.23 14.77
N ASN A 746 -7.17 -2.99 15.83
CA ASN A 746 -7.91 -4.25 15.72
C ASN A 746 -9.29 -4.16 16.37
N VAL A 747 -10.29 -4.82 15.78
CA VAL A 747 -11.65 -4.97 16.32
C VAL A 747 -12.02 -6.44 16.51
N PRO A 748 -12.77 -6.82 17.57
CA PRO A 748 -13.14 -8.20 17.84
C PRO A 748 -14.20 -8.73 16.86
N ASP A 749 -15.12 -7.87 16.40
CA ASP A 749 -16.23 -8.25 15.54
C ASP A 749 -16.26 -7.46 14.22
N PRO A 750 -16.70 -8.08 13.11
CA PRO A 750 -16.87 -7.38 11.84
C PRO A 750 -18.08 -6.45 11.92
N ILE A 751 -17.84 -5.13 11.81
CA ILE A 751 -18.89 -4.09 11.91
C ILE A 751 -19.69 -3.95 10.59
N ALA A 752 -19.14 -4.41 9.45
CA ALA A 752 -19.70 -4.17 8.11
C ALA A 752 -20.81 -5.17 7.73
N LYS A 753 -21.82 -4.68 6.99
CA LYS A 753 -22.80 -5.55 6.32
C LYS A 753 -22.10 -6.45 5.30
N PRO A 754 -22.27 -7.79 5.36
CA PRO A 754 -21.55 -8.69 4.48
C PRO A 754 -22.08 -8.62 3.04
N ALA A 755 -21.20 -8.42 2.06
CA ALA A 755 -21.51 -8.54 0.63
C ALA A 755 -21.46 -10.00 0.13
N PHE A 756 -20.77 -10.86 0.89
CA PHE A 756 -20.64 -12.29 0.62
C PHE A 756 -21.16 -13.11 1.81
N GLN A 757 -21.74 -14.27 1.53
CA GLN A 757 -21.99 -15.29 2.52
C GLN A 757 -20.73 -16.14 2.71
N LEU A 758 -20.15 -16.15 3.91
CA LEU A 758 -18.94 -16.91 4.22
C LEU A 758 -19.22 -18.04 5.23
N LEU A 759 -18.87 -19.27 4.88
CA LEU A 759 -18.94 -20.46 5.73
C LEU A 759 -17.54 -21.05 5.90
N VAL A 760 -17.20 -21.44 7.13
CA VAL A 760 -15.91 -22.05 7.45
C VAL A 760 -16.17 -23.35 8.20
N ASN A 761 -15.48 -24.40 7.79
CA ASN A 761 -15.53 -25.72 8.39
C ASN A 761 -14.11 -26.21 8.67
N LEU A 762 -13.77 -26.35 9.94
CA LEU A 762 -12.49 -26.87 10.41
C LEU A 762 -12.67 -28.34 10.80
N LYS A 763 -11.90 -29.24 10.20
CA LYS A 763 -11.86 -30.66 10.59
C LYS A 763 -10.53 -30.96 11.26
N GLU A 764 -10.62 -31.25 12.56
CA GLU A 764 -9.49 -31.67 13.39
C GLU A 764 -9.36 -33.20 13.39
N PRO A 765 -8.15 -33.73 13.58
CA PRO A 765 -7.94 -35.17 13.71
C PRO A 765 -8.58 -35.64 15.02
N LYS A 766 -9.39 -36.70 14.95
CA LYS A 766 -10.05 -37.27 16.13
C LYS A 766 -9.01 -37.86 17.07
N SER A 767 -8.95 -37.39 18.31
CA SER A 767 -8.21 -38.08 19.37
C SER A 767 -8.85 -39.44 19.59
N GLU A 768 -8.11 -40.53 19.39
CA GLU A 768 -8.53 -41.86 19.84
C GLU A 768 -8.62 -41.82 21.37
N GLN A 769 -9.82 -41.58 21.90
CA GLN A 769 -10.11 -41.83 23.30
C GLN A 769 -10.06 -43.36 23.48
N HIS A 770 -9.00 -43.86 24.13
CA HIS A 770 -9.06 -45.16 24.75
C HIS A 770 -10.23 -45.15 25.74
N LEU A 771 -11.32 -45.83 25.37
CA LEU A 771 -12.43 -46.15 26.27
C LEU A 771 -11.85 -46.84 27.50
N GLN A 772 -11.79 -46.13 28.62
CA GLN A 772 -11.57 -46.74 29.92
C GLN A 772 -12.72 -47.72 30.16
N ALA A 773 -12.40 -49.01 30.20
CA ALA A 773 -13.34 -50.03 30.63
C ALA A 773 -13.84 -49.70 32.05
N PRO A 774 -15.13 -49.91 32.37
CA PRO A 774 -15.65 -49.64 33.70
C PRO A 774 -14.94 -50.51 34.74
N ALA A 775 -14.54 -49.90 35.85
CA ALA A 775 -13.95 -50.60 37.00
C ALA A 775 -14.86 -51.73 37.52
N PRO A 776 -14.32 -52.89 37.93
CA PRO A 776 -15.11 -53.96 38.50
C PRO A 776 -15.58 -53.59 39.91
N LEU A 777 -16.89 -53.50 40.09
CA LEU A 777 -17.55 -53.45 41.41
C LEU A 777 -17.43 -54.81 42.12
N GLY A 778 -17.25 -54.73 43.43
CA GLY A 778 -16.82 -55.82 44.31
C GLY A 778 -17.78 -56.98 44.52
N SER A 779 -17.22 -57.96 45.23
CA SER A 779 -17.79 -59.23 45.69
C SER A 779 -19.14 -59.12 46.43
N GLY A 780 -20.07 -60.00 46.06
CA GLY A 780 -21.29 -60.30 46.81
C GLY A 780 -21.92 -61.61 46.33
N SER A 781 -22.34 -62.46 47.27
CA SER A 781 -22.56 -63.90 47.15
C SER A 781 -23.87 -64.37 46.48
N ALA A 782 -23.84 -65.64 46.07
CA ALA A 782 -24.88 -66.68 46.20
C ALA A 782 -25.78 -67.04 44.99
N GLY A 783 -25.94 -68.36 44.79
CA GLY A 783 -27.06 -69.02 44.10
C GLY A 783 -26.72 -69.56 42.69
N GLN A 784 -26.18 -70.77 42.57
CA GLN A 784 -26.90 -72.04 42.34
C GLN A 784 -27.38 -72.32 40.90
N HIS A 785 -26.87 -73.46 40.39
CA HIS A 785 -27.47 -74.38 39.40
C HIS A 785 -27.59 -73.88 37.95
N ARG A 786 -27.34 -74.68 36.91
CA ARG A 786 -26.96 -76.09 36.72
C ARG A 786 -26.65 -76.26 35.22
N ASP A 787 -25.75 -77.19 34.90
CA ASP A 787 -25.76 -78.08 33.72
C ASP A 787 -25.77 -77.44 32.30
N ARG A 788 -25.15 -77.98 31.26
CA ARG A 788 -24.27 -79.13 30.99
C ARG A 788 -23.84 -78.93 29.52
N ASP A 789 -22.55 -79.08 29.22
CA ASP A 789 -22.02 -80.09 28.30
C ASP A 789 -22.56 -80.05 26.86
N LEU A 790 -21.69 -79.83 25.87
CA LEU A 790 -21.08 -80.93 25.10
C LEU A 790 -20.30 -80.43 23.85
N LEU A 791 -19.01 -80.78 23.82
CA LEU A 791 -18.21 -81.31 22.69
C LEU A 791 -17.90 -80.33 21.52
N ARG A 792 -16.71 -80.24 20.90
CA ARG A 792 -15.59 -81.17 20.65
C ARG A 792 -14.47 -80.30 20.02
N ASP A 793 -13.28 -80.15 20.60
CA ASP A 793 -12.06 -81.00 20.54
C ASP A 793 -11.30 -81.00 19.19
N ARG A 794 -9.96 -80.86 19.29
CA ARG A 794 -8.85 -81.12 18.33
C ARG A 794 -8.42 -80.00 17.35
N ASP A 795 -7.14 -79.63 17.17
CA ASP A 795 -5.80 -80.13 17.53
C ASP A 795 -4.82 -78.90 17.58
N LEU A 796 -3.92 -78.71 18.56
CA LEU A 796 -2.49 -79.15 18.67
C LEU A 796 -1.65 -78.78 17.42
N HIS A 797 -0.43 -78.21 17.42
CA HIS A 797 0.60 -77.80 18.38
C HIS A 797 1.72 -77.16 17.52
N ARG A 798 2.35 -76.04 17.91
CA ARG A 798 3.83 -75.93 17.97
C ARG A 798 4.31 -74.61 18.58
N ASP A 799 5.37 -74.76 19.36
CA ASP A 799 6.40 -73.78 19.72
C ASP A 799 6.07 -72.75 20.80
N ARG A 800 6.06 -73.33 22.00
CA ARG A 800 6.41 -72.71 23.28
C ARG A 800 7.94 -72.69 23.38
N ASP A 801 8.57 -71.59 23.02
CA ASP A 801 9.89 -71.16 23.50
C ASP A 801 10.09 -69.68 23.14
N LEU A 802 10.66 -68.89 24.07
CA LEU A 802 10.90 -67.42 24.06
C LEU A 802 9.99 -66.52 24.92
N LEU A 803 9.36 -67.05 25.97
CA LEU A 803 8.76 -66.23 27.05
C LEU A 803 9.59 -66.35 28.34
N ARG A 804 10.80 -65.79 28.32
CA ARG A 804 11.56 -65.47 29.54
C ARG A 804 12.69 -64.47 29.26
N ASP A 805 12.33 -63.24 28.90
CA ASP A 805 13.09 -62.03 29.27
C ASP A 805 12.34 -60.79 28.76
N ARG A 806 12.44 -59.68 29.50
CA ARG A 806 11.66 -58.42 29.40
C ARG A 806 10.34 -58.39 30.16
N ALA A 807 10.42 -58.68 31.46
CA ALA A 807 9.74 -57.82 32.41
C ALA A 807 10.83 -56.91 33.00
N LEU A 808 10.82 -55.63 32.67
CA LEU A 808 11.39 -54.51 33.43
C LEU A 808 11.15 -53.20 32.65
N GLY A 809 10.25 -52.37 33.18
CA GLY A 809 10.24 -50.90 33.17
C GLY A 809 10.21 -50.16 31.83
N ASP A 810 9.05 -49.61 31.48
CA ASP A 810 8.95 -48.22 31.01
C ASP A 810 7.59 -47.68 31.46
N ASP A 811 7.60 -46.84 32.49
CA ASP A 811 6.51 -45.90 32.80
C ASP A 811 6.69 -44.70 31.86
N GLU A 812 6.28 -44.83 30.59
CA GLU A 812 6.17 -43.68 29.69
C GLU A 812 4.81 -43.00 29.85
N ASP A 813 4.85 -41.70 30.11
CA ASP A 813 3.68 -40.81 30.18
C ASP A 813 2.92 -40.82 28.84
N PRO A 814 1.64 -41.24 28.81
CA PRO A 814 0.84 -41.31 27.58
C PRO A 814 0.58 -39.93 26.92
N ALA A 815 0.95 -38.83 27.57
CA ALA A 815 0.93 -37.49 26.96
C ALA A 815 2.09 -37.24 25.97
N SER A 816 3.21 -37.97 26.09
CA SER A 816 4.38 -37.78 25.22
C SER A 816 4.18 -38.36 23.81
N ASP A 817 3.37 -39.41 23.68
CA ASP A 817 3.11 -40.11 22.41
C ASP A 817 2.24 -39.29 21.43
N GLN A 818 1.52 -38.26 21.90
CA GLN A 818 0.74 -37.36 21.04
C GLN A 818 1.57 -36.26 20.38
N ASP A 819 2.77 -35.98 20.89
CA ASP A 819 3.66 -34.94 20.37
C ASP A 819 4.44 -35.41 19.12
N HIS A 820 4.53 -36.72 18.89
CA HIS A 820 5.27 -37.33 17.77
C HIS A 820 4.44 -37.67 16.51
N ARG A 821 3.12 -37.45 16.52
CA ARG A 821 2.29 -37.59 15.31
C ARG A 821 2.15 -36.24 14.58
N GLU A 822 2.28 -36.25 13.25
CA GLU A 822 1.97 -35.10 12.40
C GLU A 822 0.50 -34.67 12.62
N TYR A 823 0.28 -33.63 13.42
CA TYR A 823 -1.04 -33.07 13.65
C TYR A 823 -1.45 -32.22 12.44
N LYS A 824 -2.41 -32.72 11.66
CA LYS A 824 -2.93 -32.08 10.43
C LYS A 824 -4.36 -31.65 10.63
N VAL A 825 -4.67 -30.42 10.22
CA VAL A 825 -6.05 -29.90 10.17
C VAL A 825 -6.48 -29.72 8.71
N ILE A 826 -7.76 -29.95 8.44
CA ILE A 826 -8.33 -29.72 7.12
C ILE A 826 -9.28 -28.53 7.23
N LEU A 827 -9.02 -27.50 6.43
CA LEU A 827 -9.83 -26.29 6.39
C LEU A 827 -10.63 -26.25 5.10
N GLU A 828 -11.94 -26.08 5.23
CA GLU A 828 -12.89 -25.96 4.13
C GLU A 828 -13.63 -24.63 4.26
N THR A 829 -13.44 -23.74 3.30
CA THR A 829 -14.00 -22.39 3.30
C THR A 829 -14.86 -22.20 2.08
N CYS A 830 -16.11 -21.80 2.27
CA CYS A 830 -17.07 -21.61 1.20
C CYS A 830 -17.62 -20.19 1.19
N THR A 831 -17.73 -19.60 0.00
CA THR A 831 -18.22 -18.24 -0.20
C THR A 831 -19.26 -18.16 -1.31
N ARG A 832 -20.19 -17.20 -1.22
CA ARG A 832 -21.22 -16.92 -2.23
C ARG A 832 -21.56 -15.45 -2.25
N TRP A 833 -21.78 -14.90 -3.44
CA TRP A 833 -22.17 -13.51 -3.61
C TRP A 833 -23.62 -13.28 -3.20
N LEU A 834 -23.91 -12.22 -2.42
CA LEU A 834 -25.27 -11.95 -1.94
C LEU A 834 -26.09 -11.05 -2.87
N HIS A 835 -25.44 -10.29 -3.76
CA HIS A 835 -26.16 -9.46 -4.74
C HIS A 835 -26.53 -10.27 -6.00
N SER A 836 -27.36 -9.68 -6.87
CA SER A 836 -27.81 -10.33 -8.10
C SER A 836 -26.64 -10.59 -9.08
N GLY A 837 -26.57 -11.79 -9.65
CA GLY A 837 -25.54 -12.14 -10.64
C GLY A 837 -24.31 -12.80 -10.00
N SER A 838 -23.13 -12.26 -10.27
CA SER A 838 -21.85 -12.70 -9.69
C SER A 838 -21.07 -11.46 -9.24
N SER A 839 -20.10 -11.64 -8.34
CA SER A 839 -19.11 -10.60 -8.03
C SER A 839 -18.19 -10.34 -9.22
N ASN A 840 -17.33 -9.31 -9.14
CA ASN A 840 -16.16 -9.23 -10.02
C ASN A 840 -15.10 -10.25 -9.54
N MET A 841 -13.82 -10.05 -9.89
CA MET A 841 -12.74 -10.87 -9.34
C MET A 841 -12.78 -10.75 -7.82
N ALA A 842 -12.73 -11.88 -7.11
CA ALA A 842 -12.75 -11.90 -5.66
C ALA A 842 -11.50 -12.58 -5.10
N VAL A 843 -11.05 -12.08 -3.95
CA VAL A 843 -9.96 -12.67 -3.18
C VAL A 843 -10.50 -13.21 -1.87
N LEU A 844 -10.16 -14.46 -1.58
CA LEU A 844 -10.43 -15.10 -0.29
C LEU A 844 -9.11 -15.25 0.48
N GLU A 845 -8.99 -14.52 1.58
CA GLU A 845 -7.87 -14.61 2.51
C GLU A 845 -8.19 -15.60 3.62
N VAL A 846 -7.35 -16.63 3.73
CA VAL A 846 -7.47 -17.68 4.73
C VAL A 846 -6.21 -17.69 5.60
N PRO A 847 -6.17 -16.90 6.69
CA PRO A 847 -5.14 -17.02 7.69
C PRO A 847 -5.25 -18.34 8.47
N LEU A 848 -4.11 -18.89 8.89
CA LEU A 848 -3.97 -20.09 9.69
C LEU A 848 -3.68 -19.76 11.16
N PHE A 849 -3.94 -20.71 12.06
CA PHE A 849 -3.55 -20.58 13.47
C PHE A 849 -2.04 -20.42 13.64
N SER A 850 -1.63 -19.83 14.76
CA SER A 850 -0.21 -19.75 15.14
C SER A 850 0.41 -21.15 15.21
N GLY A 851 1.61 -21.30 14.65
CA GLY A 851 2.32 -22.59 14.61
C GLY A 851 1.84 -23.56 13.53
N PHE A 852 0.98 -23.15 12.59
CA PHE A 852 0.58 -23.94 11.43
C PHE A 852 1.13 -23.37 10.12
N ARG A 853 1.42 -24.26 9.17
CA ARG A 853 1.75 -23.91 7.78
C ARG A 853 0.89 -24.69 6.80
N ALA A 854 0.61 -24.08 5.64
CA ALA A 854 -0.23 -24.69 4.61
C ALA A 854 0.52 -25.83 3.90
N ASP A 855 -0.21 -26.89 3.53
CA ASP A 855 0.31 -27.96 2.69
C ASP A 855 0.23 -27.57 1.21
N ILE A 856 1.40 -27.36 0.60
CA ILE A 856 1.54 -26.89 -0.79
C ILE A 856 0.95 -27.91 -1.76
N GLU A 857 1.12 -29.22 -1.50
CA GLU A 857 0.60 -30.27 -2.37
C GLU A 857 -0.94 -30.22 -2.46
N SER A 858 -1.62 -30.04 -1.32
CA SER A 858 -3.08 -29.87 -1.30
C SER A 858 -3.56 -28.61 -2.05
N LEU A 859 -2.77 -27.53 -2.05
CA LEU A 859 -3.09 -26.29 -2.77
C LEU A 859 -2.93 -26.46 -4.29
N GLU A 860 -1.86 -27.14 -4.72
CA GLU A 860 -1.64 -27.45 -6.14
C GLU A 860 -2.75 -28.35 -6.70
N GLN A 861 -3.17 -29.37 -5.96
CA GLN A 861 -4.31 -30.22 -6.34
C GLN A 861 -5.59 -29.42 -6.50
N LEU A 862 -5.82 -28.44 -5.63
CA LEU A 862 -6.99 -27.57 -5.67
C LEU A 862 -6.97 -26.66 -6.90
N LEU A 863 -5.80 -26.14 -7.28
CA LEU A 863 -5.62 -25.33 -8.49
C LEU A 863 -5.89 -26.13 -9.78
N MET A 864 -5.56 -27.42 -9.80
CA MET A 864 -5.83 -28.29 -10.95
C MET A 864 -7.33 -28.58 -11.14
N ASN A 865 -8.15 -28.39 -10.11
CA ASN A 865 -9.59 -28.63 -10.19
C ASN A 865 -10.34 -27.47 -10.84
N LYS A 866 -10.59 -27.60 -12.15
CA LYS A 866 -11.28 -26.59 -12.97
C LYS A 866 -12.72 -26.26 -12.51
N GLN A 867 -13.37 -27.11 -11.71
CA GLN A 867 -14.75 -26.89 -11.25
C GLN A 867 -14.86 -25.79 -10.17
N ILE A 868 -13.78 -25.51 -9.45
CA ILE A 868 -13.75 -24.53 -8.35
C ILE A 868 -13.64 -23.10 -8.89
N GLY A 869 -13.14 -22.94 -10.12
CA GLY A 869 -12.89 -21.60 -10.70
C GLY A 869 -11.70 -20.87 -10.08
N LEU A 870 -10.84 -21.57 -9.30
CA LEU A 870 -9.61 -20.98 -8.75
C LEU A 870 -8.59 -20.74 -9.87
N LYS A 871 -7.97 -19.56 -9.91
CA LYS A 871 -6.92 -19.23 -10.88
C LYS A 871 -5.52 -19.31 -10.33
N ARG A 872 -5.36 -18.92 -9.07
CA ARG A 872 -4.08 -18.79 -8.41
C ARG A 872 -4.30 -18.88 -6.91
N TYR A 873 -3.30 -19.40 -6.23
CA TYR A 873 -3.12 -19.18 -4.81
C TYR A 873 -1.77 -18.50 -4.55
N GLU A 874 -1.66 -17.85 -3.42
CA GLU A 874 -0.42 -17.27 -2.91
C GLU A 874 -0.32 -17.55 -1.42
N VAL A 875 0.87 -17.90 -0.94
CA VAL A 875 1.13 -18.18 0.47
C VAL A 875 1.99 -17.05 1.01
N ASP A 876 1.40 -16.22 1.87
CA ASP A 876 2.07 -15.11 2.56
C ASP A 876 2.17 -15.44 4.06
N GLY A 877 3.31 -16.02 4.45
CA GLY A 877 3.55 -16.46 5.81
C GLY A 877 2.52 -17.48 6.30
N ARG A 878 1.64 -17.06 7.24
CA ARG A 878 0.55 -17.88 7.81
C ARG A 878 -0.78 -17.70 7.06
N LYS A 879 -0.82 -17.02 5.93
CA LYS A 879 -2.05 -16.74 5.19
C LYS A 879 -1.98 -17.36 3.80
N VAL A 880 -3.11 -17.90 3.35
CA VAL A 880 -3.29 -18.35 1.98
C VAL A 880 -4.31 -17.46 1.29
N LEU A 881 -3.92 -16.86 0.18
CA LEU A 881 -4.76 -15.99 -0.65
C LEU A 881 -5.23 -16.80 -1.86
N PHE A 882 -6.53 -16.84 -2.10
CA PHE A 882 -7.15 -17.53 -3.24
C PHE A 882 -7.81 -16.51 -4.17
N TYR A 883 -7.48 -16.57 -5.46
CA TYR A 883 -7.98 -15.64 -6.48
C TYR A 883 -9.00 -16.32 -7.41
N PHE A 884 -10.21 -15.76 -7.50
CA PHE A 884 -11.32 -16.26 -8.34
C PHE A 884 -11.77 -15.24 -9.37
N ASP A 885 -12.08 -15.66 -10.59
CA ASP A 885 -12.60 -14.76 -11.64
C ASP A 885 -13.91 -14.05 -11.24
N GLU A 886 -14.82 -14.80 -10.64
CA GLU A 886 -16.10 -14.33 -10.12
C GLU A 886 -16.60 -15.32 -9.07
N ILE A 887 -17.34 -14.82 -8.07
CA ILE A 887 -18.09 -15.65 -7.13
C ILE A 887 -19.57 -15.51 -7.51
N PRO A 888 -20.24 -16.59 -7.95
CA PRO A 888 -21.64 -16.54 -8.34
C PRO A 888 -22.56 -16.38 -7.11
N SER A 889 -23.75 -15.82 -7.32
CA SER A 889 -24.81 -15.78 -6.29
C SER A 889 -25.63 -17.06 -6.19
N GLN A 890 -25.60 -17.89 -7.25
CA GLN A 890 -26.44 -19.09 -7.39
C GLN A 890 -25.89 -20.31 -6.64
N CYS A 891 -24.57 -20.43 -6.51
CA CYS A 891 -23.91 -21.58 -5.87
C CYS A 891 -22.79 -21.12 -4.93
N MET A 892 -22.41 -22.00 -3.99
CA MET A 892 -21.28 -21.77 -3.09
C MET A 892 -19.98 -22.20 -3.77
N THR A 893 -18.98 -21.33 -3.78
CA THR A 893 -17.61 -21.65 -4.18
C THR A 893 -16.81 -22.06 -2.96
N CYS A 894 -16.28 -23.29 -2.93
CA CYS A 894 -15.58 -23.85 -1.77
C CYS A 894 -14.12 -24.18 -2.10
N VAL A 895 -13.22 -23.85 -1.17
CA VAL A 895 -11.83 -24.30 -1.18
C VAL A 895 -11.56 -25.18 0.03
N LYS A 896 -10.83 -26.27 -0.19
CA LYS A 896 -10.49 -27.25 0.84
C LYS A 896 -9.04 -27.66 0.73
N PHE A 897 -8.26 -27.37 1.77
CA PHE A 897 -6.83 -27.66 1.81
C PHE A 897 -6.39 -28.11 3.20
N GLN A 898 -5.16 -28.64 3.30
CA GLN A 898 -4.60 -29.14 4.54
C GLN A 898 -3.59 -28.14 5.11
N ALA A 899 -3.50 -28.08 6.44
CA ALA A 899 -2.45 -27.37 7.14
C ALA A 899 -1.88 -28.26 8.24
N PHE A 900 -0.59 -28.14 8.51
CA PHE A 900 0.10 -28.99 9.45
C PHE A 900 0.84 -28.18 10.50
N ARG A 901 0.90 -28.77 11.70
CA ARG A 901 1.49 -28.15 12.87
C ARG A 901 3.02 -28.17 12.78
N GLU A 902 3.62 -26.99 12.78
CA GLU A 902 5.06 -26.75 12.83
C GLU A 902 5.51 -26.45 14.28
N HIS A 903 4.71 -25.68 15.02
CA HIS A 903 4.95 -25.37 16.43
C HIS A 903 3.73 -25.72 17.29
N ILE A 904 3.97 -26.15 18.53
CA ILE A 904 2.91 -26.50 19.48
C ILE A 904 2.43 -25.23 20.16
N VAL A 905 1.18 -24.85 19.87
CA VAL A 905 0.50 -23.68 20.45
C VAL A 905 -0.76 -24.16 21.17
N GLY A 906 -1.02 -23.60 22.36
CA GLY A 906 -2.26 -23.78 23.11
C GLY A 906 -2.89 -22.43 23.45
N LYS A 907 -4.13 -22.46 23.94
CA LYS A 907 -5.00 -21.28 24.04
C LYS A 907 -5.08 -20.51 22.71
N THR A 908 -5.18 -21.22 21.59
CA THR A 908 -5.17 -20.60 20.26
C THR A 908 -6.30 -19.59 20.11
N ALA A 909 -5.98 -18.40 19.59
CA ALA A 909 -6.97 -17.36 19.38
C ALA A 909 -7.81 -17.60 18.11
N PRO A 910 -9.08 -17.14 18.05
CA PRO A 910 -9.86 -17.15 16.82
C PRO A 910 -9.21 -16.28 15.73
N VAL A 911 -9.33 -16.72 14.47
CA VAL A 911 -8.68 -16.05 13.34
C VAL A 911 -9.72 -15.63 12.29
N PRO A 912 -9.65 -14.40 11.73
CA PRO A 912 -10.63 -13.90 10.77
C PRO A 912 -10.34 -14.36 9.34
N ILE A 913 -11.26 -15.09 8.71
CA ILE A 913 -11.25 -15.33 7.26
C ILE A 913 -11.99 -14.19 6.58
N LYS A 914 -11.40 -13.64 5.52
CA LYS A 914 -11.92 -12.48 4.79
C LYS A 914 -12.12 -12.84 3.32
N VAL A 915 -13.25 -12.47 2.75
CA VAL A 915 -13.47 -12.45 1.31
C VAL A 915 -13.83 -11.03 0.88
N TYR A 916 -13.27 -10.56 -0.22
CA TYR A 916 -13.57 -9.24 -0.74
C TYR A 916 -13.50 -9.21 -2.26
N ASP A 917 -14.23 -8.28 -2.86
CA ASP A 917 -14.07 -7.97 -4.27
C ASP A 917 -12.71 -7.29 -4.48
N TYR A 918 -11.90 -7.80 -5.42
CA TYR A 918 -10.54 -7.34 -5.65
C TYR A 918 -10.48 -5.88 -6.09
N TYR A 919 -11.49 -5.42 -6.83
CA TYR A 919 -11.52 -4.08 -7.39
C TYR A 919 -12.20 -3.09 -6.45
N GLU A 920 -13.14 -3.57 -5.64
CA GLU A 920 -13.80 -2.77 -4.60
C GLU A 920 -13.74 -3.51 -3.25
N PRO A 921 -12.61 -3.42 -2.52
CA PRO A 921 -12.43 -4.14 -1.26
C PRO A 921 -13.48 -3.81 -0.18
N ALA A 922 -14.25 -2.73 -0.36
CA ALA A 922 -15.39 -2.37 0.46
C ALA A 922 -16.53 -3.40 0.43
N PHE A 923 -16.71 -4.10 -0.70
CA PHE A 923 -17.55 -5.29 -0.76
C PHE A 923 -16.78 -6.45 -0.17
N GLU A 924 -16.98 -6.68 1.12
CA GLU A 924 -16.31 -7.74 1.84
C GLU A 924 -17.27 -8.53 2.73
N ALA A 925 -16.81 -9.69 3.18
CA ALA A 925 -17.35 -10.39 4.33
C ALA A 925 -16.21 -10.98 5.14
N THR A 926 -16.32 -10.89 6.45
CA THR A 926 -15.35 -11.47 7.38
C THR A 926 -16.05 -12.41 8.34
N ARG A 927 -15.42 -13.56 8.63
CA ARG A 927 -15.90 -14.51 9.62
C ARG A 927 -14.75 -15.09 10.41
N PHE A 928 -14.84 -15.03 11.72
CA PHE A 928 -13.90 -15.71 12.60
C PHE A 928 -14.17 -17.21 12.62
N TYR A 929 -13.11 -18.00 12.61
CA TYR A 929 -13.17 -19.43 12.88
C TYR A 929 -12.28 -19.75 14.09
N ASN A 930 -12.70 -20.74 14.85
CA ASN A 930 -12.06 -21.16 16.07
C ASN A 930 -11.91 -22.69 16.07
N VAL A 931 -11.00 -23.18 16.90
CA VAL A 931 -10.87 -24.61 17.21
C VAL A 931 -12.05 -25.09 18.06
N SER A 932 -12.32 -26.39 18.05
CA SER A 932 -13.36 -26.97 18.89
C SER A 932 -13.02 -26.86 20.39
N GLU A 933 -14.00 -26.74 21.29
CA GLU A 933 -13.75 -26.65 22.75
C GLU A 933 -13.02 -27.89 23.29
N ASN A 934 -13.22 -29.03 22.64
CA ASN A 934 -12.55 -30.29 22.99
C ASN A 934 -11.16 -30.44 22.36
N SER A 935 -10.75 -29.48 21.52
CA SER A 935 -9.46 -29.51 20.84
C SER A 935 -8.30 -29.40 21.82
N PRO A 936 -7.18 -30.12 21.59
CA PRO A 936 -5.95 -29.86 22.34
C PRO A 936 -5.42 -28.43 22.13
N LEU A 937 -5.78 -27.77 21.02
CA LEU A 937 -5.36 -26.40 20.71
C LEU A 937 -6.06 -25.34 21.57
N ALA A 938 -7.29 -25.63 22.02
CA ALA A 938 -8.07 -24.73 22.87
C ALA A 938 -7.58 -24.72 24.33
N ARG A 939 -6.87 -25.77 24.75
CA ARG A 939 -6.45 -25.99 26.13
C ARG A 939 -5.15 -25.27 26.46
N GLU A 940 -4.93 -25.08 27.75
CA GLU A 940 -3.61 -24.70 28.26
C GLU A 940 -2.62 -25.83 27.98
N LEU A 941 -1.42 -25.49 27.55
CA LEU A 941 -0.38 -26.51 27.32
C LEU A 941 0.07 -27.16 28.63
N CYS A 942 -0.05 -26.42 29.73
CA CYS A 942 0.27 -26.86 31.08
C CYS A 942 -0.31 -25.83 32.07
N ASP A 943 -0.63 -26.26 33.29
CA ASP A 943 -1.08 -25.38 34.37
C ASP A 943 -0.37 -25.77 35.69
N GLY A 944 -0.06 -24.77 36.52
CA GLY A 944 0.58 -24.96 37.83
C GLY A 944 2.13 -24.94 37.84
N PRO A 945 2.74 -25.10 39.04
CA PRO A 945 4.18 -24.95 39.27
C PRO A 945 5.03 -26.12 38.74
N THR A 946 4.38 -27.21 38.32
CA THR A 946 5.00 -28.33 37.60
C THR A 946 5.14 -28.03 36.11
N CYS A 947 4.47 -26.99 35.58
CA CYS A 947 4.81 -26.52 34.24
C CYS A 947 6.19 -25.88 34.26
N ASN A 948 7.02 -26.26 33.29
CA ASN A 948 8.42 -25.85 33.23
C ASN A 948 9.24 -26.27 34.46
N GLU A 949 9.08 -27.53 34.94
CA GLU A 949 9.84 -28.04 36.09
C GLU A 949 11.31 -27.58 36.06
N VAL A 950 11.72 -26.96 37.16
CA VAL A 950 13.09 -26.53 37.43
C VAL A 950 13.69 -27.61 38.31
N GLU A 951 14.50 -28.48 37.71
CA GLU A 951 15.32 -29.46 38.45
C GLU A 951 16.52 -28.81 39.12
#